data_AF-A0A6G0IIS9-F1
#
_entry.id   AF-A0A6G0IIS9-F1
#
_cell.length_a   1.000
_cell.length_b   1.000
_cell.length_c   1.000
_cell.angle_alpha   90.00
_cell.angle_beta   90.00
_cell.angle_gamma   90.00
#
_symmetry.space_group_name_H-M   'P 1'
#
loop_
_entity.id
_entity.type
_entity.pdbx_description
1 polymer ?
#
loop_
_entity_poly.entity_id
_entity_poly.type
_entity_poly.pdbx_seq_one_letter_code
_entity_poly.pdbx_strand_id
1 'polypeptide(L)'
;MFPETARCFKTAAPFLSPAVLLNDLRRLSAHGGAGAGCPQARRHFSVSRCLTAKVPPPRTPRERVHIPGLERVTYGERMHYVPGLTKPVYPPWEKDYKDPRHYKSPPAHEMRLYKEKPCYVYNQRTSALEGVRQALWLTKTKLISGLPPQLLSLAENPANQIPDQDERVQNAIKHARFWDTTQLRPGKVKYSNTLLLNLLHLCAALQPSHPAIGRRILAEKYSLAATWKRGKDLFQIRGQNGLLHNSMDPLPEVSGKQDVSDTVDHIVETFYPVSPTIDLQKVHVYKEDVNCLGFRDDYPYPHAHTLYFLEDADANCKLRPEQFRAKMVMFAFGNALARAHKLYGTQPQHVLDRPVTVQAVGSNGRIFQFLVFQLNTTDLSGDDGIKNQVWLDENVELYDFAKVRPLIKKKQVKVPAGLAGYKPETFTKFLALYLHGAVESRLQHTAGALKMSSRVSADLEREEEEDEEEEEEEEEEESVNPTEVKMSQIVMPCHSNHRQELSVGQLLKWIDSTACLSAERHAVCPCVTASMDDIHFEHTIRVGQVVNIKAKVNRAFNTSMEVGIQVSCEDLFSDRQWRVCHAYATFVTQRTSTGQKVVLKPIVPHTQREQVEYSVAAERRRVRMLHDDIIKDLLSNGSIQQADNSAVENAVAAERTKVESVELVLPPHANHQVNTFGGQIMAWMVNVAMIAASRLCQAHPTLRAIDMFTFRGPSQIGDRLLLRAIVNNAFKNSIEVGVRAEAYQEEGANRHINSAFMTFEVLDNHGKPCTLPRIRPEPLEGERRFQEAIARKKIRLDRKYIISRKQGEVPLSVPWDPTNQVYLSYNNVSALKMMAAKNKWRLSSEKDKVRLYTLEQKSMLSFRVEAEVDVPAHRAFCLLAELRNRPSWDTHYQKCELIHRVDDDDFLYRVVTPSVQRGGVGSPTSTSQGEGLLQDFILLACKRKPCGSGDPYVIALRSVSLPTYPPTEEINRGEVLCAGFTILETKNNMSLISYYNQASPEVLPYISTDIAGLSSSFYNTFCSCSQYLTKNRMQLASEHETDQDTNTDSPSCASVDDSLVVAISSTKL
;
A
#
# COMPACT_ATOMS: atom_id res chain seq x y z
N MET A 1 17.17 -3.32 55.64
CA MET A 1 16.74 -2.43 54.54
C MET A 1 15.24 -2.65 54.34
N PHE A 2 14.32 -1.69 54.30
CA PHE A 2 14.23 -0.30 54.76
C PHE A 2 12.74 -0.12 55.14
N PRO A 3 12.40 0.81 56.04
CA PRO A 3 11.07 1.04 56.58
C PRO A 3 10.21 1.97 55.70
N GLU A 4 10.09 1.65 54.41
CA GLU A 4 9.34 2.48 53.44
C GLU A 4 8.02 1.86 52.97
N THR A 5 7.81 0.56 53.16
CA THR A 5 6.55 -0.11 52.81
C THR A 5 5.38 0.28 53.71
N ALA A 6 5.65 0.84 54.90
CA ALA A 6 4.64 1.28 55.85
C ALA A 6 4.04 2.68 55.54
N ARG A 7 4.62 3.44 54.59
CA ARG A 7 4.17 4.82 54.29
C ARG A 7 3.16 4.91 53.14
N CYS A 8 3.11 3.93 52.24
CA CYS A 8 2.16 3.94 51.12
C CYS A 8 0.77 3.37 51.44
N PHE A 9 0.58 2.68 52.57
CA PHE A 9 -0.74 2.17 52.99
C PHE A 9 -1.61 3.20 53.74
N LYS A 10 -1.09 4.39 54.03
CA LYS A 10 -1.82 5.47 54.73
C LYS A 10 -2.44 6.53 53.82
N THR A 11 -2.26 6.46 52.50
CA THR A 11 -2.78 7.48 51.55
C THR A 11 -3.94 7.00 50.67
N ALA A 12 -4.43 5.77 50.83
CA ALA A 12 -5.55 5.23 50.06
C ALA A 12 -6.74 4.75 50.91
N ALA A 13 -6.94 5.34 52.09
CA ALA A 13 -8.18 5.21 52.86
C ALA A 13 -8.90 6.57 52.80
N PRO A 14 -9.88 6.73 51.90
CA PRO A 14 -11.25 6.71 52.41
C PRO A 14 -12.28 6.26 51.35
N PHE A 15 -12.53 4.96 51.14
CA PHE A 15 -13.71 4.52 50.37
C PHE A 15 -14.21 3.11 50.72
N LEU A 16 -14.11 2.63 51.96
CA LEU A 16 -14.77 1.38 52.35
C LEU A 16 -15.34 1.48 53.76
N SER A 17 -16.66 1.34 53.87
CA SER A 17 -17.39 1.32 55.13
C SER A 17 -17.13 0.01 55.91
N PRO A 18 -17.02 0.04 57.25
CA PRO A 18 -16.66 -1.14 58.05
C PRO A 18 -17.74 -2.24 58.11
N ALA A 19 -18.95 -1.97 57.60
CA ALA A 19 -20.10 -2.86 57.77
C ALA A 19 -20.10 -4.08 56.83
N VAL A 20 -19.34 -4.05 55.72
CA VAL A 20 -19.36 -5.13 54.71
C VAL A 20 -18.40 -6.27 55.07
N LEU A 21 -17.35 -5.98 55.83
CA LEU A 21 -16.23 -6.92 56.07
C LEU A 21 -16.58 -8.05 57.05
N LEU A 22 -17.57 -7.85 57.92
CA LEU A 22 -17.98 -8.82 58.94
C LEU A 22 -18.96 -9.89 58.43
N ASN A 23 -19.72 -9.61 57.37
CA ASN A 23 -20.66 -10.58 56.81
C ASN A 23 -20.01 -11.60 55.85
N ASP A 24 -18.89 -11.25 55.22
CA ASP A 24 -18.19 -12.13 54.26
C ASP A 24 -17.28 -13.18 54.94
N LEU A 25 -16.84 -12.93 56.18
CA LEU A 25 -15.99 -13.89 56.92
C LEU A 25 -16.74 -15.16 57.35
N ARG A 26 -18.08 -15.14 57.42
CA ARG A 26 -18.89 -16.33 57.75
C ARG A 26 -19.07 -17.31 56.58
N ARG A 27 -18.70 -16.94 55.35
CA ARG A 27 -18.88 -17.80 54.15
C ARG A 27 -17.63 -18.59 53.72
N LEU A 28 -16.51 -18.41 54.41
CA LEU A 28 -15.23 -19.05 54.06
C LEU A 28 -15.01 -20.43 54.71
N SER A 29 -15.97 -20.97 55.48
CA SER A 29 -15.83 -22.27 56.16
C SER A 29 -16.93 -23.27 55.81
N ALA A 30 -17.11 -23.57 54.53
CA ALA A 30 -17.90 -24.73 54.12
C ALA A 30 -17.42 -25.26 52.78
N HIS A 31 -16.39 -26.11 52.81
CA HIS A 31 -16.18 -27.30 51.97
C HIS A 31 -14.82 -27.90 52.31
N GLY A 32 -14.77 -28.65 53.42
CA GLY A 32 -13.72 -29.62 53.70
C GLY A 32 -14.36 -31.00 53.75
N GLY A 33 -14.33 -31.72 52.63
CA GLY A 33 -14.61 -33.16 52.62
C GLY A 33 -13.45 -33.90 53.26
N ALA A 34 -13.78 -34.81 54.17
CA ALA A 34 -12.84 -35.59 54.95
C ALA A 34 -11.94 -36.48 54.07
N GLY A 35 -10.62 -36.37 54.28
CA GLY A 35 -9.59 -37.26 53.75
C GLY A 35 -8.30 -37.00 54.53
N ALA A 36 -7.84 -38.02 55.27
CA ALA A 36 -6.88 -37.90 56.35
C ALA A 36 -5.42 -37.61 55.91
N GLY A 37 -4.68 -36.88 56.75
CA GLY A 37 -3.22 -36.98 56.87
C GLY A 37 -2.40 -35.68 56.64
N CYS A 38 -1.72 -35.23 57.71
CA CYS A 38 -0.54 -34.34 57.73
C CYS A 38 -0.71 -32.79 57.62
N PRO A 39 0.22 -32.01 58.23
CA PRO A 39 -0.12 -30.93 59.14
C PRO A 39 0.31 -29.53 58.64
N GLN A 40 -0.24 -28.50 59.29
CA GLN A 40 0.09 -27.07 59.13
C GLN A 40 -0.02 -26.53 57.70
N ALA A 41 -1.26 -26.27 57.29
CA ALA A 41 -1.55 -25.38 56.17
C ALA A 41 -0.95 -23.99 56.45
N ARG A 42 0.25 -23.74 55.93
CA ARG A 42 0.78 -22.39 55.76
C ARG A 42 -0.31 -21.59 55.05
N ARG A 43 -0.78 -20.51 55.70
CA ARG A 43 -1.79 -19.60 55.12
C ARG A 43 -1.15 -18.92 53.90
N HIS A 44 -1.29 -19.53 52.73
CA HIS A 44 -0.84 -18.93 51.48
C HIS A 44 -1.89 -17.93 51.01
N PHE A 45 -1.46 -16.68 50.80
CA PHE A 45 -2.29 -15.69 50.12
C PHE A 45 -2.30 -16.00 48.62
N SER A 46 -3.49 -16.24 48.07
CA SER A 46 -3.71 -16.22 46.62
C SER A 46 -3.79 -14.77 46.12
N VAL A 47 -3.21 -14.51 44.95
CA VAL A 47 -3.19 -13.16 44.32
C VAL A 47 -4.54 -12.81 43.67
N SER A 48 -5.46 -13.77 43.54
CA SER A 48 -6.77 -13.57 42.90
C SER A 48 -7.88 -13.32 43.93
N ARG A 49 -8.63 -12.22 43.75
CA ARG A 49 -9.88 -11.99 44.49
C ARG A 49 -11.01 -12.76 43.81
N CYS A 50 -11.85 -13.46 44.58
CA CYS A 50 -13.00 -14.21 44.04
C CYS A 50 -13.97 -13.35 43.21
N LEU A 51 -14.06 -12.05 43.51
CA LEU A 51 -14.89 -11.08 42.78
C LEU A 51 -14.32 -10.70 41.40
N THR A 52 -13.02 -10.89 41.16
CA THR A 52 -12.38 -10.61 39.87
C THR A 52 -12.09 -11.88 39.06
N ALA A 53 -12.25 -13.06 39.67
CA ALA A 53 -12.24 -14.33 38.95
C ALA A 53 -13.48 -14.46 38.07
N LYS A 54 -13.39 -15.25 36.99
CA LYS A 54 -14.56 -15.59 36.18
C LYS A 54 -15.66 -16.11 37.10
N VAL A 55 -16.82 -15.46 37.07
CA VAL A 55 -17.97 -15.83 37.91
C VAL A 55 -18.25 -17.31 37.66
N PRO A 56 -18.20 -18.18 38.69
CA PRO A 56 -18.53 -19.58 38.51
C PRO A 56 -19.95 -19.65 37.95
N PRO A 57 -20.25 -20.60 37.05
CA PRO A 57 -21.60 -20.77 36.53
C PRO A 57 -22.58 -20.81 37.72
N PRO A 58 -23.75 -20.13 37.63
CA PRO A 58 -24.66 -20.01 38.75
C PRO A 58 -24.95 -21.40 39.31
N ARG A 59 -24.74 -21.58 40.63
CA ARG A 59 -25.11 -22.82 41.33
C ARG A 59 -26.59 -23.07 41.03
N THR A 60 -26.87 -24.13 40.27
CA THR A 60 -28.22 -24.52 39.90
C THR A 60 -29.05 -24.72 41.16
N PRO A 61 -30.12 -23.95 41.41
CA PRO A 61 -31.04 -24.30 42.47
C PRO A 61 -31.91 -25.45 41.95
N ARG A 62 -31.85 -26.59 42.65
CA ARG A 62 -32.58 -27.86 42.45
C ARG A 62 -31.76 -28.94 41.71
N GLU A 63 -31.68 -30.11 42.37
CA GLU A 63 -31.15 -31.35 41.82
C GLU A 63 -31.74 -31.61 40.42
N ARG A 64 -30.87 -31.73 39.42
CA ARG A 64 -31.27 -32.06 38.05
C ARG A 64 -31.59 -33.54 38.01
N VAL A 65 -32.86 -33.92 38.17
CA VAL A 65 -33.30 -35.30 37.95
C VAL A 65 -33.08 -35.65 36.47
N HIS A 66 -32.17 -36.57 36.18
CA HIS A 66 -31.98 -37.12 34.84
C HIS A 66 -32.90 -38.34 34.71
N ILE A 67 -34.06 -38.16 34.10
CA ILE A 67 -34.99 -39.27 33.79
C ILE A 67 -34.55 -39.86 32.45
N PRO A 68 -34.02 -41.10 32.39
CA PRO A 68 -33.62 -41.73 31.14
C PRO A 68 -34.85 -41.87 30.22
N GLY A 69 -34.72 -41.49 28.94
CA GLY A 69 -35.78 -41.64 27.93
C GLY A 69 -36.80 -40.48 27.83
N LEU A 70 -36.70 -39.45 28.68
CA LEU A 70 -37.55 -38.26 28.59
C LEU A 70 -36.79 -37.06 27.99
N GLU A 71 -37.16 -36.66 26.78
CA GLU A 71 -36.59 -35.46 26.14
C GLU A 71 -37.01 -34.20 26.89
N ARG A 72 -36.04 -33.30 27.12
CA ARG A 72 -36.29 -32.05 27.83
C ARG A 72 -36.79 -31.00 26.86
N VAL A 73 -37.92 -30.38 27.16
CA VAL A 73 -38.39 -29.21 26.43
C VAL A 73 -37.48 -28.02 26.79
N THR A 74 -36.73 -27.55 25.79
CA THR A 74 -35.79 -26.42 25.93
C THR A 74 -36.19 -25.27 25.02
N TYR A 75 -35.62 -24.09 25.24
CA TYR A 75 -35.78 -22.97 24.30
C TYR A 75 -34.84 -23.02 23.09
N GLY A 76 -34.10 -24.13 22.88
CA GLY A 76 -33.08 -24.24 21.83
C GLY A 76 -33.59 -23.94 20.43
N GLU A 77 -34.74 -24.52 20.05
CA GLU A 77 -35.37 -24.32 18.74
C GLU A 77 -35.87 -22.89 18.52
N ARG A 78 -36.14 -22.16 19.60
CA ARG A 78 -36.64 -20.77 19.51
C ARG A 78 -35.53 -19.76 19.19
N MET A 79 -34.25 -20.15 19.24
CA MET A 79 -33.08 -19.30 18.95
C MET A 79 -32.95 -18.04 19.84
N HIS A 80 -33.74 -17.93 20.92
CA HIS A 80 -33.64 -16.88 21.93
C HIS A 80 -33.99 -17.42 23.32
N TYR A 81 -33.49 -16.76 24.36
CA TYR A 81 -33.76 -17.15 25.74
C TYR A 81 -35.23 -16.94 26.10
N VAL A 82 -35.86 -17.96 26.70
CA VAL A 82 -37.25 -17.89 27.16
C VAL A 82 -37.32 -18.25 28.65
N PRO A 83 -37.69 -17.30 29.52
CA PRO A 83 -38.00 -17.58 30.92
C PRO A 83 -39.09 -18.65 31.03
N GLY A 84 -38.86 -19.69 31.84
CA GLY A 84 -39.81 -20.80 32.04
C GLY A 84 -39.51 -22.07 31.24
N LEU A 85 -38.61 -22.03 30.26
CA LEU A 85 -38.09 -23.22 29.57
C LEU A 85 -36.70 -23.61 30.06
N THR A 86 -36.34 -24.89 29.92
CA THR A 86 -35.01 -25.39 30.31
C THR A 86 -33.93 -24.86 29.36
N LYS A 87 -32.75 -24.51 29.89
CA LYS A 87 -31.58 -24.11 29.08
C LYS A 87 -31.05 -25.30 28.25
N PRO A 88 -30.93 -25.17 26.92
CA PRO A 88 -30.32 -26.20 26.07
C PRO A 88 -28.83 -26.37 26.37
N VAL A 89 -28.33 -27.58 26.15
CA VAL A 89 -26.90 -27.90 26.16
C VAL A 89 -26.46 -28.00 24.71
N TYR A 90 -25.69 -27.03 24.25
CA TYR A 90 -25.13 -27.05 22.90
C TYR A 90 -23.82 -27.86 22.90
N PRO A 91 -23.55 -28.64 21.84
CA PRO A 91 -22.23 -29.21 21.64
C PRO A 91 -21.19 -28.09 21.50
N PRO A 92 -19.91 -28.36 21.78
CA PRO A 92 -18.84 -27.41 21.49
C PRO A 92 -18.89 -27.06 20.00
N TRP A 93 -19.09 -25.77 19.70
CA TRP A 93 -19.07 -25.28 18.33
C TRP A 93 -17.65 -24.84 17.97
N GLU A 94 -17.14 -25.38 16.89
CA GLU A 94 -15.88 -25.00 16.26
C GLU A 94 -16.13 -24.56 14.83
N LYS A 95 -15.33 -23.62 14.33
CA LYS A 95 -15.40 -23.21 12.93
C LYS A 95 -14.83 -24.34 12.06
N ASP A 96 -15.54 -24.64 10.99
CA ASP A 96 -15.15 -25.60 9.93
C ASP A 96 -14.05 -25.05 9.01
N TYR A 97 -13.85 -23.72 8.98
CA TYR A 97 -12.80 -23.05 8.23
C TYR A 97 -11.82 -22.28 9.12
N LYS A 98 -10.61 -22.06 8.61
CA LYS A 98 -9.57 -21.29 9.31
C LYS A 98 -9.79 -19.78 9.08
N ASP A 99 -9.90 -19.03 10.17
CA ASP A 99 -10.01 -17.57 10.15
C ASP A 99 -8.81 -16.96 10.90
N PRO A 100 -7.88 -16.27 10.21
CA PRO A 100 -6.69 -15.69 10.83
C PRO A 100 -6.97 -14.73 11.99
N ARG A 101 -8.12 -14.04 11.99
CA ARG A 101 -8.49 -13.07 13.04
C ARG A 101 -9.07 -13.74 14.28
N HIS A 102 -9.58 -14.96 14.15
CA HIS A 102 -10.22 -15.72 15.22
C HIS A 102 -9.55 -17.09 15.47
N TYR A 103 -8.32 -17.25 15.01
CA TYR A 103 -7.54 -18.47 15.20
C TYR A 103 -7.26 -18.69 16.69
N LYS A 104 -7.55 -19.90 17.17
CA LYS A 104 -7.16 -20.35 18.51
C LYS A 104 -5.98 -21.29 18.35
N SER A 105 -4.81 -20.89 18.87
CA SER A 105 -3.64 -21.75 18.87
C SER A 105 -3.86 -22.99 19.75
N PRO A 106 -3.37 -24.17 19.34
CA PRO A 106 -3.43 -25.35 20.19
C PRO A 106 -2.66 -25.12 21.50
N PRO A 107 -3.00 -25.85 22.58
CA PRO A 107 -2.19 -25.89 23.80
C PRO A 107 -0.71 -26.15 23.52
N ALA A 108 0.17 -25.60 24.36
CA ALA A 108 1.62 -25.67 24.13
C ALA A 108 2.17 -27.10 23.96
N HIS A 109 1.59 -28.09 24.64
CA HIS A 109 2.00 -29.50 24.57
C HIS A 109 1.58 -30.20 23.27
N GLU A 110 0.60 -29.67 22.55
CA GLU A 110 0.14 -30.16 21.24
C GLU A 110 0.90 -29.49 20.08
N MET A 111 1.70 -28.45 20.35
CA MET A 111 2.48 -27.76 19.31
C MET A 111 3.60 -28.66 18.77
N ARG A 112 3.79 -28.68 17.45
CA ARG A 112 4.80 -29.52 16.76
C ARG A 112 6.24 -29.39 17.30
N LEU A 113 6.61 -28.21 17.78
CA LEU A 113 7.96 -27.91 18.29
C LEU A 113 8.08 -28.02 19.83
N TYR A 114 7.10 -28.65 20.50
CA TYR A 114 7.15 -28.85 21.94
C TYR A 114 8.21 -29.88 22.35
N LYS A 115 8.88 -29.60 23.47
CA LYS A 115 9.90 -30.44 24.09
C LYS A 115 9.69 -30.47 25.60
N GLU A 116 9.81 -31.65 26.20
CA GLU A 116 9.70 -31.81 27.66
C GLU A 116 10.82 -31.06 28.38
N LYS A 117 12.05 -31.16 27.86
CA LYS A 117 13.20 -30.43 28.39
C LYS A 117 13.10 -28.95 28.00
N PRO A 118 13.16 -28.00 28.95
CA PRO A 118 13.11 -26.59 28.63
C PRO A 118 14.42 -26.11 28.00
N CYS A 119 14.30 -25.09 27.14
CA CYS A 119 15.40 -24.28 26.63
C CYS A 119 15.39 -22.91 27.30
N TYR A 120 16.57 -22.41 27.66
CA TYR A 120 16.75 -21.08 28.25
C TYR A 120 17.21 -20.09 27.18
N VAL A 121 16.33 -19.15 26.83
CA VAL A 121 16.56 -18.20 25.74
C VAL A 121 17.10 -16.87 26.29
N TYR A 122 18.26 -16.46 25.78
CA TYR A 122 18.82 -15.12 25.95
C TYR A 122 18.40 -14.24 24.77
N ASN A 123 17.69 -13.14 25.04
CA ASN A 123 17.25 -12.20 24.02
C ASN A 123 17.66 -10.76 24.37
N GLN A 124 17.35 -9.79 23.51
CA GLN A 124 17.77 -8.39 23.72
C GLN A 124 17.18 -7.70 24.95
N ARG A 125 16.05 -8.20 25.45
CA ARG A 125 15.33 -7.68 26.62
C ARG A 125 15.76 -8.40 27.90
N THR A 126 16.54 -9.47 27.78
CA THR A 126 17.12 -10.17 28.93
C THR A 126 18.04 -9.23 29.69
N SER A 127 17.78 -9.10 30.99
CA SER A 127 18.55 -8.27 31.91
C SER A 127 19.28 -9.20 32.87
N ALA A 128 20.52 -9.60 32.53
CA ALA A 128 21.30 -10.53 33.33
C ALA A 128 21.54 -9.93 34.74
N LEU A 129 21.15 -10.63 35.79
CA LEU A 129 21.24 -10.13 37.17
C LEU A 129 22.68 -9.85 37.59
N GLU A 130 23.57 -10.84 37.39
CA GLU A 130 25.00 -10.79 37.72
C GLU A 130 25.85 -10.22 36.57
N GLY A 131 25.21 -9.64 35.56
CA GLY A 131 25.89 -8.93 34.47
C GLY A 131 26.95 -9.76 33.76
N VAL A 132 28.18 -9.25 33.70
CA VAL A 132 29.29 -9.86 32.93
C VAL A 132 29.66 -11.23 33.50
N ARG A 133 29.64 -11.42 34.82
CA ARG A 133 29.97 -12.70 35.48
C ARG A 133 29.04 -13.82 35.01
N GLN A 134 27.74 -13.52 34.90
CA GLN A 134 26.75 -14.46 34.35
C GLN A 134 27.05 -14.82 32.89
N ALA A 135 27.39 -13.82 32.05
CA ALA A 135 27.71 -14.04 30.64
C ALA A 135 29.00 -14.87 30.46
N LEU A 136 30.04 -14.62 31.25
CA LEU A 136 31.29 -15.39 31.22
C LEU A 136 31.06 -16.86 31.57
N TRP A 137 30.21 -17.14 32.56
CA TRP A 137 29.84 -18.50 32.93
C TRP A 137 29.06 -19.20 31.81
N LEU A 138 28.06 -18.53 31.23
CA LEU A 138 27.23 -19.08 30.15
C LEU A 138 28.04 -19.41 28.89
N THR A 139 29.11 -18.64 28.63
CA THR A 139 29.92 -18.74 27.41
C THR A 139 31.26 -19.47 27.60
N LYS A 140 31.57 -19.93 28.83
CA LYS A 140 32.85 -20.55 29.21
C LYS A 140 34.05 -19.68 28.78
N THR A 141 34.06 -18.44 29.27
CA THR A 141 34.99 -17.40 28.80
C THR A 141 35.81 -16.78 29.93
N LYS A 142 37.10 -16.54 29.70
CA LYS A 142 38.02 -15.76 30.54
C LYS A 142 37.96 -14.29 30.17
N LEU A 143 37.78 -13.42 31.17
CA LEU A 143 37.80 -11.96 31.01
C LEU A 143 39.24 -11.42 31.09
N ILE A 144 39.59 -10.53 30.17
CA ILE A 144 40.84 -9.79 30.15
C ILE A 144 40.51 -8.29 30.12
N SER A 145 41.12 -7.54 31.04
CA SER A 145 40.88 -6.10 31.19
C SER A 145 41.62 -5.32 30.09
N GLY A 146 40.91 -4.42 29.41
CA GLY A 146 41.49 -3.56 28.36
C GLY A 146 41.61 -4.25 26.99
N LEU A 147 41.90 -3.45 25.96
CA LEU A 147 42.06 -3.94 24.59
C LEU A 147 43.46 -4.56 24.36
N PRO A 148 43.58 -5.53 23.44
CA PRO A 148 44.86 -6.10 23.05
C PRO A 148 45.86 -5.02 22.58
N PRO A 149 47.13 -5.06 23.02
CA PRO A 149 48.12 -4.04 22.66
C PRO A 149 48.41 -4.01 21.15
N GLN A 150 48.31 -5.16 20.50
CA GLN A 150 48.45 -5.29 19.04
C GLN A 150 47.42 -4.41 18.30
N LEU A 151 46.18 -4.33 18.79
CA LEU A 151 45.14 -3.50 18.17
C LEU A 151 45.41 -2.01 18.41
N LEU A 152 45.83 -1.64 19.61
CA LEU A 152 46.16 -0.24 19.92
C LEU A 152 47.30 0.26 19.03
N SER A 153 48.31 -0.58 18.75
CA SER A 153 49.43 -0.24 17.86
C SER A 153 49.00 0.10 16.42
N LEU A 154 47.85 -0.43 15.95
CA LEU A 154 47.35 -0.14 14.61
C LEU A 154 46.92 1.33 14.47
N ALA A 155 46.30 1.91 15.50
CA ALA A 155 45.84 3.28 15.47
C ALA A 155 46.94 4.29 15.82
N GLU A 156 47.99 3.85 16.52
CA GLU A 156 49.18 4.67 16.82
C GLU A 156 50.07 4.89 15.59
N ASN A 157 49.98 4.02 14.58
CA ASN A 157 50.75 4.18 13.34
C ASN A 157 50.32 5.46 12.59
N PRO A 158 51.24 6.41 12.32
CA PRO A 158 50.90 7.67 11.64
C PRO A 158 50.31 7.48 10.24
N ALA A 159 50.61 6.36 9.56
CA ALA A 159 50.03 6.04 8.25
C ALA A 159 48.51 5.79 8.29
N ASN A 160 47.98 5.45 9.47
CA ASN A 160 46.59 5.07 9.67
C ASN A 160 45.76 6.21 10.31
N GLN A 161 46.38 7.37 10.57
CA GLN A 161 45.71 8.53 11.16
C GLN A 161 44.93 9.31 10.10
N ILE A 162 43.74 9.78 10.48
CA ILE A 162 42.90 10.60 9.59
C ILE A 162 43.43 12.04 9.60
N PRO A 163 43.50 12.73 8.44
CA PRO A 163 43.86 14.15 8.40
C PRO A 163 42.91 14.99 9.28
N ASP A 164 43.46 15.83 10.15
CA ASP A 164 42.71 16.66 11.11
C ASP A 164 41.72 15.84 11.97
N GLN A 165 42.11 14.63 12.35
CA GLN A 165 41.28 13.64 13.05
C GLN A 165 40.45 14.26 14.17
N ASP A 166 41.09 14.95 15.10
CA ASP A 166 40.44 15.48 16.29
C ASP A 166 39.42 16.57 15.97
N GLU A 167 39.71 17.44 15.01
CA GLU A 167 38.77 18.47 14.59
C GLU A 167 37.55 17.85 13.91
N ARG A 168 37.75 16.86 13.04
CA ARG A 168 36.66 16.15 12.35
C ARG A 168 35.77 15.39 13.33
N VAL A 169 36.36 14.72 14.33
CA VAL A 169 35.61 14.01 15.37
C VAL A 169 34.83 15.01 16.23
N GLN A 170 35.43 16.13 16.63
CA GLN A 170 34.71 17.18 17.35
C GLN A 170 33.56 17.77 16.53
N ASN A 171 33.74 17.94 15.22
CA ASN A 171 32.69 18.40 14.32
C ASN A 171 31.58 17.35 14.15
N ALA A 172 31.91 16.06 14.11
CA ALA A 172 30.92 14.97 14.14
C ALA A 172 30.10 14.96 15.44
N ILE A 173 30.73 15.20 16.58
CA ILE A 173 30.06 15.35 17.88
C ILE A 173 29.14 16.58 17.86
N LYS A 174 29.64 17.74 17.42
CA LYS A 174 28.84 18.98 17.33
C LYS A 174 27.65 18.80 16.39
N HIS A 175 27.85 18.18 15.24
CA HIS A 175 26.79 17.88 14.28
C HIS A 175 25.68 17.05 14.93
N ALA A 176 26.02 15.89 15.50
CA ALA A 176 25.03 15.01 16.15
C ALA A 176 24.32 15.65 17.35
N ARG A 177 25.01 16.51 18.11
CA ARG A 177 24.51 17.10 19.37
C ARG A 177 23.77 18.42 19.19
N PHE A 178 24.11 19.20 18.17
CA PHE A 178 23.65 20.59 18.02
C PHE A 178 22.99 20.87 16.67
N TRP A 179 23.45 20.28 15.57
CA TRP A 179 23.10 20.75 14.22
C TRP A 179 22.24 19.78 13.40
N ASP A 180 22.18 18.50 13.78
CA ASP A 180 21.43 17.45 13.06
C ASP A 180 19.91 17.69 13.05
N THR A 181 19.36 18.40 14.04
CA THR A 181 17.91 18.60 14.16
C THR A 181 17.53 20.04 14.42
N THR A 182 16.34 20.43 13.95
CA THR A 182 15.68 21.69 14.31
C THR A 182 15.27 21.74 15.79
N GLN A 183 15.20 20.59 16.47
CA GLN A 183 14.95 20.54 17.90
C GLN A 183 16.15 21.12 18.66
N LEU A 184 15.86 21.99 19.64
CA LEU A 184 16.87 22.59 20.51
C LEU A 184 17.76 21.56 21.23
N ARG A 185 17.26 20.36 21.54
CA ARG A 185 18.05 19.30 22.14
C ARG A 185 17.65 17.96 21.53
N PRO A 186 18.48 17.37 20.65
CA PRO A 186 18.22 16.06 20.09
C PRO A 186 18.05 14.99 21.20
N GLY A 187 17.10 14.08 20.99
CA GLY A 187 16.89 12.92 21.86
C GLY A 187 18.09 11.96 21.86
N LYS A 188 18.25 11.16 22.93
CA LYS A 188 19.39 10.27 23.12
C LYS A 188 19.60 9.25 22.00
N VAL A 189 18.55 8.54 21.63
CA VAL A 189 18.59 7.57 20.54
C VAL A 189 19.03 8.22 19.25
N LYS A 190 18.52 9.41 18.96
CA LYS A 190 18.83 10.12 17.73
C LYS A 190 20.31 10.53 17.67
N TYR A 191 20.81 11.31 18.63
CA TYR A 191 22.21 11.75 18.55
C TYR A 191 23.22 10.60 18.70
N SER A 192 22.87 9.53 19.44
CA SER A 192 23.78 8.39 19.59
C SER A 192 23.93 7.64 18.27
N ASN A 193 22.83 7.45 17.53
CA ASN A 193 22.87 6.84 16.20
C ASN A 193 23.59 7.74 15.19
N THR A 194 23.21 9.03 15.11
CA THR A 194 23.86 9.99 14.21
C THR A 194 25.36 10.08 14.49
N LEU A 195 25.78 10.11 15.76
CA LEU A 195 27.19 10.14 16.12
C LEU A 195 27.92 8.86 15.65
N LEU A 196 27.37 7.67 15.94
CA LEU A 196 27.98 6.41 15.52
C LEU A 196 28.18 6.36 14.00
N LEU A 197 27.15 6.71 13.22
CA LEU A 197 27.21 6.73 11.77
C LEU A 197 28.25 7.74 11.25
N ASN A 198 28.32 8.94 11.85
CA ASN A 198 29.34 9.92 11.49
C ASN A 198 30.76 9.39 11.78
N LEU A 199 30.99 8.73 12.92
CA LEU A 199 32.28 8.14 13.25
C LEU A 199 32.66 7.01 12.29
N LEU A 200 31.71 6.16 11.90
CA LEU A 200 31.92 5.11 10.90
C LEU A 200 32.26 5.71 9.52
N HIS A 201 31.57 6.79 9.14
CA HIS A 201 31.83 7.49 7.90
C HIS A 201 33.23 8.13 7.88
N LEU A 202 33.68 8.71 9.00
CA LEU A 202 35.05 9.20 9.15
C LEU A 202 36.08 8.07 8.97
N CYS A 203 35.83 6.90 9.56
CA CYS A 203 36.71 5.74 9.40
C CYS A 203 36.72 5.20 7.96
N ALA A 204 35.57 5.22 7.28
CA ALA A 204 35.45 4.80 5.89
C ALA A 204 36.25 5.68 4.92
N ALA A 205 36.57 6.92 5.29
CA ALA A 205 37.44 7.79 4.50
C ALA A 205 38.87 7.24 4.31
N LEU A 206 39.28 6.24 5.11
CA LEU A 206 40.56 5.54 4.96
C LEU A 206 40.53 4.44 3.89
N GLN A 207 39.41 4.19 3.21
CA GLN A 207 39.29 3.20 2.14
C GLN A 207 40.35 3.35 1.01
N PRO A 208 40.74 4.56 0.56
CA PRO A 208 41.80 4.71 -0.43
C PRO A 208 43.17 4.20 0.06
N SER A 209 43.47 4.39 1.35
CA SER A 209 44.71 3.90 1.98
C SER A 209 44.66 2.41 2.29
N HIS A 210 43.47 1.89 2.60
CA HIS A 210 43.24 0.47 2.93
C HIS A 210 42.05 -0.10 2.13
N PRO A 211 42.28 -0.61 0.91
CA PRO A 211 41.22 -1.12 0.04
C PRO A 211 40.39 -2.25 0.66
N ALA A 212 40.96 -3.01 1.61
CA ALA A 212 40.27 -4.07 2.35
C ALA A 212 39.04 -3.56 3.15
N ILE A 213 38.97 -2.26 3.48
CA ILE A 213 37.79 -1.65 4.09
C ILE A 213 36.58 -1.72 3.14
N GLY A 214 36.80 -1.64 1.82
CA GLY A 214 35.75 -1.75 0.80
C GLY A 214 35.13 -3.15 0.68
N ARG A 215 35.72 -4.18 1.30
CA ARG A 215 35.20 -5.57 1.33
C ARG A 215 34.29 -5.82 2.54
N ARG A 216 33.63 -4.75 3.01
CA ARG A 216 32.79 -4.77 4.22
C ARG A 216 31.50 -4.02 3.99
N ILE A 217 30.44 -4.43 4.69
CA ILE A 217 29.12 -3.82 4.58
C ILE A 217 28.47 -3.70 5.97
N LEU A 218 27.71 -2.63 6.18
CA LEU A 218 26.92 -2.43 7.38
C LEU A 218 25.50 -2.98 7.16
N ALA A 219 25.11 -3.98 7.93
CA ALA A 219 23.78 -4.56 7.95
C ALA A 219 22.98 -4.06 9.16
N GLU A 220 21.72 -3.70 8.94
CA GLU A 220 20.78 -3.29 9.99
C GLU A 220 19.76 -4.39 10.29
N LYS A 221 19.26 -4.44 11.54
CA LYS A 221 18.14 -5.31 11.97
C LYS A 221 18.33 -6.82 11.67
N TYR A 222 19.56 -7.31 11.64
CA TYR A 222 19.83 -8.72 11.41
C TYR A 222 19.40 -9.59 12.61
N SER A 223 18.97 -10.82 12.35
CA SER A 223 18.49 -11.75 13.39
C SER A 223 19.49 -12.87 13.65
N LEU A 224 20.02 -12.95 14.85
CA LEU A 224 20.93 -14.02 15.27
C LEU A 224 20.17 -15.14 15.96
N ALA A 225 20.56 -16.39 15.69
CA ALA A 225 20.21 -17.53 16.51
C ALA A 225 21.39 -18.50 16.63
N ALA A 226 21.76 -18.89 17.85
CA ALA A 226 22.74 -19.94 18.10
C ALA A 226 22.35 -20.76 19.32
N THR A 227 22.63 -22.07 19.30
CA THR A 227 22.21 -22.99 20.34
C THR A 227 23.41 -23.75 20.88
N TRP A 228 23.52 -23.87 22.21
CA TRP A 228 24.59 -24.64 22.85
C TRP A 228 24.12 -25.29 24.15
N LYS A 229 24.93 -26.20 24.67
CA LYS A 229 24.69 -26.89 25.94
C LYS A 229 25.72 -26.44 26.97
N ARG A 230 25.26 -26.25 28.21
CA ARG A 230 26.13 -26.05 29.39
C ARG A 230 25.67 -27.03 30.46
N GLY A 231 26.50 -28.01 30.80
CA GLY A 231 26.11 -29.15 31.62
C GLY A 231 24.91 -29.89 31.03
N LYS A 232 23.84 -30.02 31.82
CA LYS A 232 22.60 -30.67 31.38
C LYS A 232 21.62 -29.68 30.74
N ASP A 233 21.85 -28.38 30.79
CA ASP A 233 20.87 -27.39 30.32
C ASP A 233 21.14 -26.97 28.86
N LEU A 234 20.06 -26.63 28.17
CA LEU A 234 20.09 -26.16 26.78
C LEU A 234 19.87 -24.65 26.75
N PHE A 235 20.78 -23.94 26.09
CA PHE A 235 20.75 -22.49 25.97
C PHE A 235 20.63 -22.09 24.52
N GLN A 236 19.93 -20.98 24.31
CA GLN A 236 19.78 -20.41 22.99
C GLN A 236 19.86 -18.90 23.05
N ILE A 237 20.65 -18.30 22.17
CA ILE A 237 20.61 -16.86 21.97
C ILE A 237 19.74 -16.57 20.76
N ARG A 238 18.77 -15.66 20.89
CA ARG A 238 17.91 -15.23 19.78
C ARG A 238 17.62 -13.74 19.86
N GLY A 239 17.71 -13.05 18.72
CA GLY A 239 17.17 -11.70 18.60
C GLY A 239 17.69 -10.88 17.42
N GLN A 240 16.91 -9.86 17.05
CA GLN A 240 17.21 -8.83 16.05
C GLN A 240 18.19 -7.74 16.54
N ASN A 241 19.49 -7.89 16.33
CA ASN A 241 20.43 -6.90 16.84
C ASN A 241 20.57 -5.70 15.87
N GLY A 242 20.95 -4.54 16.42
CA GLY A 242 20.78 -3.24 15.73
C GLY A 242 21.62 -3.07 14.47
N LEU A 243 22.94 -3.09 14.62
CA LEU A 243 23.89 -2.77 13.56
C LEU A 243 25.05 -3.76 13.58
N LEU A 244 25.36 -4.38 12.44
CA LEU A 244 26.45 -5.33 12.28
C LEU A 244 27.28 -4.96 11.06
N HIS A 245 28.58 -4.76 11.27
CA HIS A 245 29.55 -4.67 10.20
C HIS A 245 29.96 -6.09 9.81
N ASN A 246 29.69 -6.48 8.56
CA ASN A 246 30.09 -7.76 7.99
C ASN A 246 31.30 -7.59 7.07
N SER A 247 32.11 -8.64 6.95
CA SER A 247 33.27 -8.72 6.06
C SER A 247 33.26 -9.99 5.21
N MET A 248 33.88 -9.91 4.03
CA MET A 248 34.17 -11.09 3.21
C MET A 248 35.21 -11.99 3.87
N ASP A 249 36.20 -11.37 4.52
CA ASP A 249 37.34 -12.06 5.12
C ASP A 249 37.18 -12.12 6.66
N PRO A 250 37.51 -13.24 7.33
CA PRO A 250 37.44 -13.34 8.79
C PRO A 250 38.45 -12.41 9.47
N LEU A 251 38.11 -11.95 10.68
CA LEU A 251 39.07 -11.27 11.55
C LEU A 251 40.21 -12.22 11.95
N PRO A 252 41.45 -11.71 12.05
CA PRO A 252 42.57 -12.51 12.53
C PRO A 252 42.43 -12.86 14.02
N GLU A 253 43.18 -13.87 14.43
CA GLU A 253 43.28 -14.26 15.84
C GLU A 253 44.08 -13.22 16.64
N VAL A 254 43.63 -12.95 17.86
CA VAL A 254 44.21 -11.94 18.76
C VAL A 254 45.16 -12.60 19.77
N SER A 255 44.83 -13.80 20.24
CA SER A 255 45.67 -14.62 21.11
C SER A 255 46.21 -15.81 20.35
N GLY A 256 47.51 -16.06 20.54
CA GLY A 256 48.19 -17.22 19.94
C GLY A 256 47.88 -18.53 20.68
N LYS A 257 48.31 -19.66 20.11
CA LYS A 257 48.04 -21.00 20.65
C LYS A 257 48.55 -21.21 22.10
N GLN A 258 49.62 -20.53 22.49
CA GLN A 258 50.15 -20.60 23.86
C GLN A 258 49.19 -19.94 24.86
N ASP A 259 48.75 -18.71 24.59
CA ASP A 259 47.82 -17.97 25.45
C ASP A 259 46.49 -18.70 25.63
N VAL A 260 46.05 -19.43 24.61
CA VAL A 260 44.85 -20.28 24.65
C VAL A 260 45.08 -21.50 25.54
N SER A 261 46.26 -22.12 25.48
CA SER A 261 46.61 -23.27 26.32
C SER A 261 46.66 -22.88 27.81
N ASP A 262 47.14 -21.67 28.11
CA ASP A 262 47.19 -21.12 29.47
C ASP A 262 45.79 -20.83 30.06
N THR A 263 44.71 -20.92 29.26
CA THR A 263 43.33 -20.78 29.76
C THR A 263 42.80 -22.01 30.48
N VAL A 264 43.47 -23.16 30.36
CA VAL A 264 43.06 -24.41 31.02
C VAL A 264 43.01 -24.23 32.53
N ASP A 265 44.02 -23.56 33.10
CA ASP A 265 44.15 -23.34 34.54
C ASP A 265 43.18 -22.28 35.10
N HIS A 266 42.54 -21.49 34.24
CA HIS A 266 41.60 -20.47 34.68
C HIS A 266 40.31 -21.11 35.19
N ILE A 267 39.86 -20.79 36.40
CA ILE A 267 38.59 -21.28 36.94
C ILE A 267 37.48 -20.26 36.65
N VAL A 268 36.39 -20.71 36.04
CA VAL A 268 35.20 -19.87 35.80
C VAL A 268 34.50 -19.61 37.13
N GLU A 269 34.33 -18.33 37.47
CA GLU A 269 33.75 -17.93 38.75
C GLU A 269 32.27 -18.34 38.87
N THR A 270 31.90 -18.92 40.01
CA THR A 270 30.51 -19.25 40.36
C THR A 270 29.89 -18.17 41.23
N PHE A 271 28.57 -17.98 41.14
CA PHE A 271 27.83 -16.96 41.90
C PHE A 271 26.66 -17.57 42.71
N TYR A 272 26.92 -18.71 43.36
CA TYR A 272 25.96 -19.37 44.26
C TYR A 272 25.51 -18.40 45.38
N PRO A 273 24.21 -18.31 45.74
CA PRO A 273 23.09 -19.20 45.40
C PRO A 273 22.30 -18.85 44.13
N VAL A 274 22.74 -17.84 43.38
CA VAL A 274 22.02 -17.40 42.16
C VAL A 274 22.23 -18.42 41.04
N SER A 275 21.14 -18.90 40.44
CA SER A 275 21.22 -19.79 39.28
C SER A 275 21.73 -19.04 38.05
N PRO A 276 22.64 -19.60 37.23
CA PRO A 276 23.02 -19.02 35.94
C PRO A 276 21.87 -18.83 34.95
N THR A 277 20.76 -19.55 35.14
CA THR A 277 19.54 -19.44 34.33
C THR A 277 18.62 -18.31 34.75
N ILE A 278 18.96 -17.54 35.80
CA ILE A 278 18.13 -16.43 36.29
C ILE A 278 17.93 -15.38 35.19
N ASP A 279 16.72 -14.84 35.11
CA ASP A 279 16.27 -13.85 34.12
C ASP A 279 16.32 -14.29 32.64
N LEU A 280 16.70 -15.54 32.36
CA LEU A 280 16.57 -16.14 31.03
C LEU A 280 15.13 -16.61 30.78
N GLN A 281 14.66 -16.49 29.54
CA GLN A 281 13.31 -16.92 29.19
C GLN A 281 13.26 -18.45 29.07
N LYS A 282 12.57 -19.12 30.01
CA LYS A 282 12.35 -20.57 29.98
C LYS A 282 11.23 -20.93 28.99
N VAL A 283 11.56 -21.69 27.93
CA VAL A 283 10.63 -22.03 26.84
C VAL A 283 10.63 -23.55 26.59
N HIS A 284 9.46 -24.13 26.36
CA HIS A 284 9.29 -25.55 25.99
C HIS A 284 9.01 -25.77 24.50
N VAL A 285 8.61 -24.74 23.77
CA VAL A 285 8.35 -24.79 22.32
C VAL A 285 9.52 -24.12 21.59
N TYR A 286 10.45 -24.92 21.09
CA TYR A 286 11.65 -24.42 20.42
C TYR A 286 12.21 -25.43 19.42
N LYS A 287 13.13 -24.96 18.58
CA LYS A 287 13.89 -25.79 17.64
C LYS A 287 15.32 -25.92 18.20
N GLU A 288 15.78 -27.17 18.35
CA GLU A 288 17.08 -27.51 18.95
C GLU A 288 18.24 -27.05 18.05
N ASP A 289 18.24 -27.43 16.78
CA ASP A 289 19.32 -27.07 15.85
C ASP A 289 18.98 -25.79 15.09
N VAL A 290 19.19 -24.65 15.74
CA VAL A 290 19.11 -23.33 15.09
C VAL A 290 20.43 -22.61 15.23
N ASN A 291 21.15 -22.54 14.11
CA ASN A 291 22.36 -21.76 13.92
C ASN A 291 22.16 -20.87 12.69
N CYS A 292 21.84 -19.60 12.93
CA CYS A 292 21.54 -18.62 11.90
C CYS A 292 22.29 -17.32 12.21
N LEU A 293 23.08 -16.85 11.25
CA LEU A 293 23.78 -15.57 11.31
C LEU A 293 22.89 -14.38 10.90
N GLY A 294 21.64 -14.65 10.52
CA GLY A 294 20.70 -13.65 10.01
C GLY A 294 20.75 -13.44 8.50
N PHE A 295 21.60 -14.20 7.80
CA PHE A 295 21.79 -14.15 6.36
C PHE A 295 21.68 -15.55 5.75
N ARG A 296 21.28 -15.61 4.48
CA ARG A 296 21.28 -16.82 3.66
C ARG A 296 22.72 -17.33 3.45
N ASP A 297 22.88 -18.59 3.09
CA ASP A 297 24.21 -19.23 2.99
C ASP A 297 25.05 -18.70 1.81
N ASP A 298 24.40 -18.14 0.79
CA ASP A 298 24.99 -17.48 -0.38
C ASP A 298 25.38 -16.01 -0.13
N TYR A 299 25.23 -15.50 1.09
CA TYR A 299 25.53 -14.12 1.41
C TYR A 299 27.03 -13.80 1.29
N PRO A 300 27.44 -12.79 0.48
CA PRO A 300 28.86 -12.51 0.19
C PRO A 300 29.71 -12.09 1.38
N TYR A 301 29.11 -11.63 2.48
CA TYR A 301 29.81 -11.12 3.67
C TYR A 301 29.47 -11.96 4.91
N PRO A 302 29.91 -13.23 4.99
CA PRO A 302 29.43 -14.17 6.02
C PRO A 302 30.11 -13.99 7.39
N HIS A 303 31.13 -13.15 7.50
CA HIS A 303 31.89 -12.97 8.74
C HIS A 303 31.44 -11.70 9.48
N ALA A 304 31.02 -11.86 10.73
CA ALA A 304 30.73 -10.73 11.60
C ALA A 304 32.03 -10.06 12.05
N HIS A 305 32.24 -8.81 11.63
CA HIS A 305 33.43 -8.02 12.00
C HIS A 305 33.19 -7.29 13.33
N THR A 306 32.25 -6.33 13.36
CA THR A 306 31.95 -5.52 14.55
C THR A 306 30.45 -5.33 14.76
N LEU A 307 29.99 -5.62 15.98
CA LEU A 307 28.63 -5.41 16.44
C LEU A 307 28.48 -4.05 17.12
N TYR A 308 27.55 -3.21 16.67
CA TYR A 308 27.30 -1.92 17.30
C TYR A 308 26.02 -1.95 18.14
N PHE A 309 26.16 -1.68 19.43
CA PHE A 309 25.05 -1.58 20.39
C PHE A 309 24.83 -0.12 20.78
N LEU A 310 23.62 0.37 20.58
CA LEU A 310 23.20 1.69 21.05
C LEU A 310 22.23 1.53 22.23
N GLU A 311 22.41 2.35 23.26
CA GLU A 311 21.50 2.37 24.40
C GLU A 311 20.15 3.00 23.99
N ASP A 312 19.08 2.20 23.97
CA ASP A 312 17.74 2.62 23.57
C ASP A 312 17.08 3.58 24.59
N ALA A 313 16.12 4.39 24.15
CA ALA A 313 15.41 5.40 24.93
C ALA A 313 14.26 4.86 25.77
N ASP A 314 13.91 3.57 25.66
CA ASP A 314 12.74 3.03 26.34
C ASP A 314 12.92 3.11 27.86
N ALA A 315 12.21 4.04 28.50
CA ALA A 315 12.38 4.38 29.91
C ALA A 315 12.11 3.20 30.86
N ASN A 316 11.37 2.20 30.37
CA ASN A 316 10.99 0.99 31.11
C ASN A 316 12.01 -0.15 31.00
N CYS A 317 13.02 -0.06 30.11
CA CYS A 317 13.97 -1.15 29.82
C CYS A 317 15.43 -0.65 29.75
N LYS A 318 15.81 0.29 30.62
CA LYS A 318 17.18 0.79 30.69
C LYS A 318 18.10 -0.23 31.37
N LEU A 319 18.94 -0.90 30.57
CA LEU A 319 19.98 -1.80 31.09
C LEU A 319 21.02 -1.01 31.90
N ARG A 320 21.45 -1.59 33.03
CA ARG A 320 22.61 -1.06 33.76
C ARG A 320 23.88 -1.25 32.92
N PRO A 321 24.94 -0.43 33.10
CA PRO A 321 26.17 -0.55 32.32
C PRO A 321 26.75 -1.97 32.31
N GLU A 322 26.71 -2.67 33.43
CA GLU A 322 27.19 -4.05 33.55
C GLU A 322 26.33 -5.06 32.78
N GLN A 323 25.01 -4.87 32.77
CA GLN A 323 24.05 -5.70 32.02
C GLN A 323 24.18 -5.45 30.52
N PHE A 324 24.46 -4.21 30.13
CA PHE A 324 24.72 -3.83 28.75
C PHE A 324 26.01 -4.49 28.22
N ARG A 325 27.08 -4.55 29.02
CA ARG A 325 28.30 -5.31 28.70
C ARG A 325 28.03 -6.81 28.59
N ALA A 326 27.26 -7.38 29.51
CA ALA A 326 26.85 -8.78 29.45
C ALA A 326 26.15 -9.10 28.12
N LYS A 327 25.25 -8.21 27.67
CA LYS A 327 24.59 -8.31 26.37
C LYS A 327 25.58 -8.28 25.21
N MET A 328 26.57 -7.38 25.24
CA MET A 328 27.63 -7.33 24.22
C MET A 328 28.40 -8.65 24.13
N VAL A 329 28.81 -9.22 25.27
CA VAL A 329 29.51 -10.52 25.35
C VAL A 329 28.65 -11.64 24.74
N MET A 330 27.39 -11.75 25.17
CA MET A 330 26.50 -12.82 24.73
C MET A 330 26.26 -12.80 23.21
N PHE A 331 26.01 -11.62 22.63
CA PHE A 331 25.75 -11.48 21.19
C PHE A 331 27.03 -11.62 20.35
N ALA A 332 28.20 -11.21 20.86
CA ALA A 332 29.48 -11.48 20.20
C ALA A 332 29.78 -12.99 20.17
N PHE A 333 29.61 -13.66 21.31
CA PHE A 333 29.70 -15.12 21.41
C PHE A 333 28.72 -15.83 20.47
N GLY A 334 27.46 -15.40 20.42
CA GLY A 334 26.45 -16.03 19.57
C GLY A 334 26.79 -15.94 18.07
N ASN A 335 27.32 -14.80 17.60
CA ASN A 335 27.78 -14.65 16.22
C ASN A 335 29.00 -15.54 15.93
N ALA A 336 29.97 -15.58 16.85
CA ALA A 336 31.15 -16.44 16.70
C ALA A 336 30.77 -17.92 16.68
N LEU A 337 29.86 -18.35 17.57
CA LEU A 337 29.39 -19.72 17.68
C LEU A 337 28.59 -20.14 16.45
N ALA A 338 27.65 -19.30 15.97
CA ALA A 338 26.90 -19.59 14.76
C ALA A 338 27.82 -19.74 13.54
N ARG A 339 28.90 -18.92 13.45
CA ARG A 339 29.89 -19.06 12.39
C ARG A 339 30.72 -20.32 12.54
N ALA A 340 31.18 -20.64 13.75
CA ALA A 340 31.92 -21.88 14.02
C ALA A 340 31.09 -23.13 13.70
N HIS A 341 29.79 -23.13 14.04
CA HIS A 341 28.90 -24.25 13.69
C HIS A 341 28.70 -24.42 12.18
N LYS A 342 28.70 -23.32 11.41
CA LYS A 342 28.70 -23.41 9.94
C LYS A 342 30.02 -23.92 9.36
N LEU A 343 31.16 -23.63 10.00
CA LEU A 343 32.49 -24.01 9.50
C LEU A 343 32.92 -25.42 9.93
N TYR A 344 32.64 -25.83 11.16
CA TYR A 344 33.14 -27.06 11.78
C TYR A 344 32.02 -28.05 12.17
N GLY A 345 30.75 -27.69 11.90
CA GLY A 345 29.58 -28.47 12.31
C GLY A 345 29.15 -28.23 13.76
N THR A 346 28.09 -28.93 14.18
CA THR A 346 27.49 -28.80 15.52
C THR A 346 28.13 -29.68 16.59
N GLN A 347 29.10 -30.53 16.21
CA GLN A 347 29.81 -31.38 17.16
C GLN A 347 30.75 -30.55 18.05
N PRO A 348 30.85 -30.84 19.36
CA PRO A 348 31.76 -30.14 20.25
C PRO A 348 33.23 -30.35 19.84
N GLN A 349 33.94 -29.25 19.60
CA GLN A 349 35.37 -29.24 19.30
C GLN A 349 36.13 -28.77 20.52
N HIS A 350 37.12 -29.56 20.96
CA HIS A 350 37.95 -29.21 22.12
C HIS A 350 38.75 -27.93 21.87
N VAL A 351 39.35 -27.81 20.68
CA VAL A 351 40.06 -26.62 20.18
C VAL A 351 39.69 -26.41 18.72
N LEU A 352 39.45 -25.16 18.32
CA LEU A 352 39.23 -24.80 16.93
C LEU A 352 40.57 -24.60 16.20
N ASP A 353 40.71 -25.17 15.02
CA ASP A 353 41.92 -25.02 14.19
C ASP A 353 42.18 -23.55 13.81
N ARG A 354 41.09 -22.81 13.51
CA ARG A 354 41.09 -21.37 13.29
C ARG A 354 40.04 -20.74 14.22
N PRO A 355 40.46 -20.02 15.27
CA PRO A 355 39.54 -19.38 16.19
C PRO A 355 38.75 -18.28 15.48
N VAL A 356 37.53 -18.01 15.96
CA VAL A 356 36.64 -17.01 15.36
C VAL A 356 36.61 -15.77 16.24
N THR A 357 37.13 -14.65 15.72
CA THR A 357 37.13 -13.36 16.40
C THR A 357 35.93 -12.51 15.97
N VAL A 358 35.19 -11.95 16.93
CA VAL A 358 34.07 -11.02 16.71
C VAL A 358 34.21 -9.84 17.67
N GLN A 359 34.03 -8.62 17.17
CA GLN A 359 34.13 -7.41 17.98
C GLN A 359 32.75 -6.84 18.33
N ALA A 360 32.68 -6.02 19.36
CA ALA A 360 31.52 -5.22 19.67
C ALA A 360 31.89 -3.84 20.23
N VAL A 361 31.09 -2.84 19.88
CA VAL A 361 31.17 -1.48 20.42
C VAL A 361 29.80 -1.09 20.95
N GLY A 362 29.75 -0.79 22.24
CA GLY A 362 28.56 -0.30 22.93
C GLY A 362 28.67 1.21 23.16
N SER A 363 27.65 1.99 22.83
CA SER A 363 27.67 3.42 23.07
C SER A 363 26.32 4.01 23.49
N ASN A 364 26.41 5.04 24.32
CA ASN A 364 25.27 5.88 24.67
C ASN A 364 25.39 7.31 24.09
N GLY A 365 26.29 7.47 23.11
CA GLY A 365 26.61 8.73 22.43
C GLY A 365 27.56 9.64 23.22
N ARG A 366 28.02 9.22 24.41
CA ARG A 366 29.07 9.90 25.19
C ARG A 366 30.12 8.91 25.70
N ILE A 367 29.66 7.81 26.29
CA ILE A 367 30.48 6.73 26.83
C ILE A 367 30.49 5.61 25.79
N PHE A 368 31.67 5.11 25.50
CA PHE A 368 31.91 3.97 24.64
C PHE A 368 32.48 2.83 25.48
N GLN A 369 32.09 1.62 25.10
CA GLN A 369 32.54 0.36 25.68
C GLN A 369 33.02 -0.51 24.52
N PHE A 370 34.19 -1.09 24.67
CA PHE A 370 34.85 -1.84 23.60
C PHE A 370 35.03 -3.28 24.01
N LEU A 371 34.71 -4.20 23.10
CA LEU A 371 34.80 -5.63 23.33
C LEU A 371 35.39 -6.35 22.12
N VAL A 372 36.31 -7.27 22.38
CA VAL A 372 36.82 -8.22 21.40
C VAL A 372 36.64 -9.61 21.98
N PHE A 373 35.91 -10.47 21.27
CA PHE A 373 35.64 -11.84 21.67
C PHE A 373 36.37 -12.80 20.73
N GLN A 374 37.11 -13.76 21.27
CA GLN A 374 37.74 -14.83 20.51
C GLN A 374 37.18 -16.18 20.95
N LEU A 375 36.51 -16.87 20.02
CA LEU A 375 36.00 -18.23 20.23
C LEU A 375 37.11 -19.24 19.91
N ASN A 376 37.55 -19.95 20.93
CA ASN A 376 38.64 -20.93 20.86
C ASN A 376 38.13 -22.37 20.91
N THR A 377 36.96 -22.61 21.53
CA THR A 377 36.39 -23.94 21.73
C THR A 377 34.86 -23.90 21.58
N THR A 378 34.28 -24.99 21.08
CA THR A 378 32.82 -25.20 21.08
C THR A 378 32.40 -26.27 22.09
N ASP A 379 33.35 -26.89 22.81
CA ASP A 379 33.05 -27.76 23.94
C ASP A 379 32.77 -26.94 25.21
N LEU A 380 31.48 -26.61 25.34
CA LEU A 380 30.93 -25.83 26.45
C LEU A 380 30.24 -26.72 27.49
N SER A 381 30.30 -28.04 27.36
CA SER A 381 29.52 -28.96 28.20
C SER A 381 30.00 -28.97 29.65
N GLY A 382 31.32 -28.99 29.88
CA GLY A 382 31.96 -28.95 31.21
C GLY A 382 32.71 -27.64 31.49
N ASP A 383 33.14 -27.46 32.74
CA ASP A 383 33.95 -26.31 33.17
C ASP A 383 35.45 -26.48 32.88
N ASP A 384 35.88 -27.73 32.66
CA ASP A 384 37.25 -28.12 32.42
C ASP A 384 37.72 -27.85 30.98
N GLY A 385 39.05 -27.84 30.79
CA GLY A 385 39.68 -27.65 29.48
C GLY A 385 39.80 -26.19 29.05
N ILE A 386 40.00 -26.00 27.75
CA ILE A 386 40.24 -24.69 27.13
C ILE A 386 39.01 -23.80 27.25
N LYS A 387 39.26 -22.49 27.38
CA LYS A 387 38.24 -21.46 27.57
C LYS A 387 38.34 -20.41 26.47
N ASN A 388 37.20 -19.79 26.17
CA ASN A 388 37.16 -18.66 25.27
C ASN A 388 37.75 -17.42 25.96
N GLN A 389 38.12 -16.39 25.20
CA GLN A 389 38.70 -15.17 25.75
C GLN A 389 37.91 -13.94 25.31
N VAL A 390 37.76 -12.98 26.22
CA VAL A 390 37.16 -11.69 25.92
C VAL A 390 37.98 -10.55 26.51
N TRP A 391 38.32 -9.59 25.66
CA TRP A 391 38.92 -8.31 26.05
C TRP A 391 37.82 -7.28 26.19
N LEU A 392 37.73 -6.66 27.37
CA LEU A 392 36.70 -5.69 27.66
C LEU A 392 37.34 -4.42 28.22
N ASP A 393 37.11 -3.32 27.51
CA ASP A 393 37.43 -1.97 27.98
C ASP A 393 36.12 -1.26 28.33
N GLU A 394 35.97 -0.91 29.61
CA GLU A 394 34.68 -0.66 30.21
C GLU A 394 34.03 0.67 29.79
N ASN A 395 34.24 1.75 30.54
CA ASN A 395 33.55 3.02 30.33
C ASN A 395 34.56 4.08 29.89
N VAL A 396 34.75 4.20 28.58
CA VAL A 396 35.65 5.19 27.99
C VAL A 396 34.83 6.40 27.52
N GLU A 397 35.02 7.55 28.14
CA GLU A 397 34.28 8.77 27.79
C GLU A 397 34.89 9.45 26.55
N LEU A 398 34.06 9.80 25.56
CA LEU A 398 34.49 10.58 24.40
C LEU A 398 34.59 12.08 24.71
N TYR A 399 33.70 12.59 25.58
CA TYR A 399 33.69 13.99 26.00
C TYR A 399 33.01 14.22 27.37
N ASP A 400 33.42 15.26 28.10
CA ASP A 400 32.91 15.57 29.44
C ASP A 400 31.50 16.15 29.44
N PHE A 401 31.16 17.06 28.51
CA PHE A 401 29.77 17.47 28.28
C PHE A 401 29.62 18.21 26.94
N ALA A 402 28.39 18.15 26.41
CA ALA A 402 27.98 18.91 25.23
C ALA A 402 26.66 19.63 25.57
N LYS A 403 26.73 20.93 25.84
CA LYS A 403 25.59 21.75 26.27
C LYS A 403 25.16 22.70 25.16
N VAL A 404 23.88 22.63 24.79
CA VAL A 404 23.30 23.52 23.77
C VAL A 404 23.18 24.95 24.29
N ARG A 405 22.78 25.12 25.57
CA ARG A 405 22.61 26.43 26.20
C ARG A 405 23.68 26.69 27.26
N PRO A 406 24.21 27.92 27.35
CA PRO A 406 25.13 28.26 28.41
C PRO A 406 24.41 28.25 29.76
N LEU A 407 25.07 27.75 30.80
CA LEU A 407 24.55 27.85 32.16
C LEU A 407 24.94 29.21 32.73
N ILE A 408 23.99 30.14 32.75
CA ILE A 408 24.18 31.48 33.31
C ILE A 408 23.66 31.49 34.76
N LYS A 409 24.54 31.83 35.71
CA LYS A 409 24.15 32.07 37.11
C LYS A 409 24.62 33.47 37.51
N LYS A 410 23.74 34.27 38.11
CA LYS A 410 24.04 35.67 38.52
C LYS A 410 24.61 36.52 37.38
N LYS A 411 24.01 36.45 36.18
CA LYS A 411 24.45 37.13 34.94
C LYS A 411 25.89 36.80 34.48
N GLN A 412 26.53 35.78 35.04
CA GLN A 412 27.82 35.26 34.57
C GLN A 412 27.65 33.86 33.96
N VAL A 413 28.31 33.62 32.82
CA VAL A 413 28.36 32.31 32.18
C VAL A 413 29.24 31.38 33.04
N LYS A 414 28.63 30.44 33.76
CA LYS A 414 29.36 29.44 34.56
C LYS A 414 29.80 28.25 33.73
N VAL A 415 29.02 27.88 32.72
CA VAL A 415 29.39 26.85 31.75
C VAL A 415 29.02 27.36 30.36
N PRO A 416 29.98 27.51 29.42
CA PRO A 416 29.69 27.95 28.07
C PRO A 416 28.82 26.92 27.31
N ALA A 417 28.13 27.39 26.28
CA ALA A 417 27.53 26.48 25.30
C ALA A 417 28.63 25.90 24.41
N GLY A 418 28.48 24.64 24.02
CA GLY A 418 29.44 23.92 23.19
C GLY A 418 29.85 22.58 23.76
N LEU A 419 30.86 22.00 23.11
CA LEU A 419 31.54 20.76 23.49
C LEU A 419 32.73 21.10 24.39
N ALA A 420 32.89 20.37 25.49
CA ALA A 420 34.04 20.51 26.38
C ALA A 420 34.57 19.14 26.82
N GLY A 421 35.87 19.06 27.05
CA GLY A 421 36.57 17.88 27.57
C GLY A 421 36.60 16.71 26.59
N TYR A 422 36.85 16.96 25.30
CA TYR A 422 37.03 15.90 24.29
C TYR A 422 38.29 15.08 24.59
N LYS A 423 38.17 13.74 24.52
CA LYS A 423 39.24 12.78 24.81
C LYS A 423 39.56 11.97 23.54
N PRO A 424 40.71 12.18 22.88
CA PRO A 424 41.04 11.56 21.59
C PRO A 424 41.33 10.05 21.68
N GLU A 425 41.74 9.57 22.86
CA GLU A 425 42.01 8.15 23.13
C GLU A 425 40.80 7.26 22.79
N THR A 426 39.58 7.75 23.06
CA THR A 426 38.33 7.03 22.80
C THR A 426 38.12 6.77 21.31
N PHE A 427 38.40 7.76 20.47
CA PHE A 427 38.30 7.60 19.03
C PHE A 427 39.45 6.75 18.48
N THR A 428 40.65 6.85 19.06
CA THR A 428 41.80 6.01 18.69
C THR A 428 41.49 4.52 18.88
N LYS A 429 40.85 4.15 20.01
CA LYS A 429 40.38 2.78 20.26
C LYS A 429 39.27 2.35 19.29
N PHE A 430 38.35 3.25 18.96
CA PHE A 430 37.30 2.98 17.97
C PHE A 430 37.89 2.72 16.57
N LEU A 431 38.87 3.53 16.17
CA LEU A 431 39.57 3.41 14.90
C LEU A 431 40.40 2.12 14.83
N ALA A 432 41.09 1.75 15.91
CA ALA A 432 41.85 0.50 16.00
C ALA A 432 40.97 -0.74 15.71
N LEU A 433 39.78 -0.80 16.31
CA LEU A 433 38.80 -1.87 16.07
C LEU A 433 38.31 -1.87 14.62
N TYR A 434 38.03 -0.70 14.07
CA TYR A 434 37.61 -0.56 12.68
C TYR A 434 38.69 -1.03 11.70
N LEU A 435 39.97 -0.69 11.92
CA LEU A 435 41.08 -1.08 11.06
C LEU A 435 41.55 -2.53 11.23
N HIS A 436 41.13 -3.19 12.31
CA HIS A 436 41.47 -4.59 12.55
C HIS A 436 41.04 -5.48 11.37
N GLY A 437 41.99 -6.24 10.81
CA GLY A 437 41.78 -7.10 9.64
C GLY A 437 41.75 -6.36 8.29
N ALA A 438 42.08 -5.06 8.23
CA ALA A 438 42.27 -4.32 6.98
C ALA A 438 43.73 -3.95 6.71
N VAL A 439 44.54 -3.85 7.77
CA VAL A 439 45.97 -3.56 7.70
C VAL A 439 46.72 -4.89 7.75
N GLU A 440 47.15 -5.41 6.62
CA GLU A 440 48.02 -6.58 6.57
C GLU A 440 49.38 -6.25 7.22
N SER A 441 49.74 -6.98 8.28
CA SER A 441 51.14 -7.10 8.66
C SER A 441 51.88 -7.78 7.51
N ARG A 442 52.93 -7.15 7.00
CA ARG A 442 53.76 -7.56 5.85
C ARG A 442 54.56 -8.87 6.06
N LEU A 443 54.06 -9.79 6.86
CA LEU A 443 54.68 -11.07 7.14
C LEU A 443 53.68 -12.19 6.86
N GLN A 444 54.05 -12.97 5.83
CA GLN A 444 53.71 -14.36 5.54
C GLN A 444 52.67 -14.64 4.43
N HIS A 445 53.26 -15.13 3.32
CA HIS A 445 52.70 -16.01 2.29
C HIS A 445 51.95 -15.40 1.09
N THR A 446 52.77 -14.84 0.20
CA THR A 446 52.69 -15.10 -1.25
C THR A 446 52.79 -16.61 -1.55
N ALA A 447 51.67 -17.28 -1.82
CA ALA A 447 51.56 -18.48 -2.67
C ALA A 447 50.11 -19.00 -2.63
N GLY A 448 49.33 -18.81 -3.70
CA GLY A 448 48.03 -19.48 -3.80
C GLY A 448 47.00 -18.89 -4.76
N ALA A 449 47.20 -17.67 -5.28
CA ALA A 449 46.25 -17.06 -6.22
C ALA A 449 46.67 -17.31 -7.68
N LEU A 450 46.68 -18.57 -8.11
CA LEU A 450 46.83 -18.96 -9.53
C LEU A 450 46.44 -20.43 -9.72
N LYS A 451 45.16 -20.76 -9.49
CA LYS A 451 44.46 -21.94 -10.02
C LYS A 451 43.05 -21.99 -9.43
N MET A 452 42.06 -21.50 -10.18
CA MET A 452 40.65 -21.91 -10.20
C MET A 452 39.85 -20.84 -10.95
N SER A 453 40.28 -20.56 -12.18
CA SER A 453 39.45 -19.94 -13.22
C SER A 453 39.42 -20.92 -14.38
N SER A 454 38.45 -21.83 -14.31
CA SER A 454 37.93 -22.66 -15.41
C SER A 454 37.13 -23.80 -14.78
N ARG A 455 35.84 -23.87 -15.13
CA ARG A 455 34.79 -24.87 -14.80
C ARG A 455 33.68 -24.36 -13.90
N VAL A 456 32.83 -23.49 -14.45
CA VAL A 456 31.38 -23.54 -14.22
C VAL A 456 30.72 -23.12 -15.54
N SER A 457 30.54 -24.09 -16.42
CA SER A 457 29.75 -23.97 -17.66
C SER A 457 29.31 -25.39 -17.96
N ALA A 458 27.99 -25.59 -18.04
CA ALA A 458 27.29 -26.88 -18.01
C ALA A 458 27.07 -27.41 -16.59
N ASP A 459 25.84 -27.20 -16.10
CA ASP A 459 24.98 -28.20 -15.45
C ASP A 459 23.76 -27.45 -14.88
N LEU A 460 22.89 -27.02 -15.78
CA LEU A 460 21.52 -26.58 -15.49
C LEU A 460 20.64 -27.33 -16.49
N GLU A 461 19.91 -28.31 -15.99
CA GLU A 461 18.62 -28.82 -16.49
C GLU A 461 18.28 -30.10 -15.73
N ARG A 462 17.34 -30.01 -14.77
CA ARG A 462 16.17 -30.92 -14.59
C ARG A 462 15.49 -30.78 -13.22
N GLU A 463 14.16 -30.68 -13.31
CA GLU A 463 13.09 -31.02 -12.35
C GLU A 463 12.59 -29.93 -11.36
N GLU A 464 11.62 -29.17 -11.89
CA GLU A 464 10.28 -28.78 -11.35
C GLU A 464 9.66 -29.86 -10.41
N GLU A 465 8.69 -29.67 -9.51
CA GLU A 465 7.56 -28.73 -9.34
C GLU A 465 6.88 -29.05 -7.99
N GLU A 466 6.19 -28.09 -7.34
CA GLU A 466 4.78 -28.18 -6.88
C GLU A 466 4.36 -27.00 -5.96
N ASP A 467 3.23 -26.39 -6.34
CA ASP A 467 2.27 -25.54 -5.61
C ASP A 467 2.51 -24.02 -5.44
N GLU A 468 2.24 -23.23 -6.50
CA GLU A 468 1.75 -21.84 -6.39
C GLU A 468 0.62 -21.56 -7.41
N GLU A 469 -0.61 -21.32 -6.92
CA GLU A 469 -1.69 -20.68 -7.69
C GLU A 469 -1.50 -19.15 -7.61
N GLU A 470 -0.82 -18.56 -8.59
CA GLU A 470 -0.82 -17.11 -8.82
C GLU A 470 -1.22 -16.78 -10.27
N GLU A 471 -1.90 -15.64 -10.44
CA GLU A 471 -2.37 -15.15 -11.74
C GLU A 471 -1.16 -14.93 -12.67
N GLU A 472 -1.00 -15.79 -13.68
CA GLU A 472 0.01 -15.66 -14.73
C GLU A 472 -0.16 -14.33 -15.51
N GLU A 473 0.59 -13.30 -15.13
CA GLU A 473 0.99 -12.25 -16.05
C GLU A 473 2.14 -12.84 -16.90
N GLU A 474 1.84 -13.17 -18.15
CA GLU A 474 2.84 -13.58 -19.14
C GLU A 474 3.91 -12.48 -19.23
N GLU A 475 5.17 -12.80 -18.88
CA GLU A 475 6.33 -11.93 -19.08
C GLU A 475 6.61 -11.80 -20.59
N GLU A 476 5.81 -10.98 -21.29
CA GLU A 476 6.21 -10.43 -22.58
C GLU A 476 7.38 -9.47 -22.32
N GLU A 477 8.47 -9.56 -23.10
CA GLU A 477 9.59 -8.62 -23.06
C GLU A 477 9.08 -7.17 -23.13
N GLU A 478 9.03 -6.47 -21.98
CA GLU A 478 8.40 -5.15 -21.86
C GLU A 478 9.14 -4.12 -22.73
N SER A 479 8.57 -3.78 -23.89
CA SER A 479 8.96 -2.57 -24.62
C SER A 479 8.59 -1.35 -23.77
N VAL A 480 9.55 -0.76 -23.08
CA VAL A 480 9.31 0.39 -22.19
C VAL A 480 8.85 1.60 -23.01
N ASN A 481 7.69 2.17 -22.66
CA ASN A 481 7.17 3.39 -23.31
C ASN A 481 8.18 4.54 -23.10
N PRO A 482 8.64 5.23 -24.16
CA PRO A 482 9.67 6.26 -24.04
C PRO A 482 9.24 7.46 -23.18
N THR A 483 7.93 7.67 -23.03
CA THR A 483 7.35 8.74 -22.19
C THR A 483 7.20 8.35 -20.72
N GLU A 484 7.46 7.09 -20.35
CA GLU A 484 7.23 6.59 -19.00
C GLU A 484 8.22 7.17 -17.98
N VAL A 485 7.68 7.71 -16.90
CA VAL A 485 8.43 8.24 -15.76
C VAL A 485 8.02 7.46 -14.51
N LYS A 486 9.02 6.97 -13.78
CA LYS A 486 8.84 6.28 -12.50
C LYS A 486 9.41 7.16 -11.38
N MET A 487 8.65 7.33 -10.31
CA MET A 487 9.09 7.99 -9.08
C MET A 487 8.81 7.06 -7.90
N SER A 488 9.84 6.76 -7.12
CA SER A 488 9.74 6.02 -5.86
C SER A 488 10.12 6.93 -4.70
N GLN A 489 9.27 7.00 -3.68
CA GLN A 489 9.48 7.86 -2.51
C GLN A 489 9.15 7.11 -1.23
N ILE A 490 10.09 7.06 -0.29
CA ILE A 490 9.82 6.57 1.06
C ILE A 490 9.00 7.61 1.83
N VAL A 491 7.92 7.16 2.47
CA VAL A 491 7.08 8.03 3.29
C VAL A 491 7.78 8.32 4.61
N MET A 492 8.38 9.50 4.69
CA MET A 492 9.03 10.02 5.89
C MET A 492 8.02 10.73 6.80
N PRO A 493 8.33 10.92 8.10
CA PRO A 493 7.45 11.65 9.03
C PRO A 493 7.06 13.07 8.54
N CYS A 494 7.95 13.77 7.83
CA CYS A 494 7.67 15.08 7.24
C CYS A 494 6.62 15.05 6.10
N HIS A 495 6.38 13.88 5.50
CA HIS A 495 5.36 13.68 4.47
C HIS A 495 4.00 13.28 5.07
N SER A 496 3.96 13.00 6.38
CA SER A 496 2.81 12.40 7.05
C SER A 496 1.96 13.39 7.83
N ASN A 497 0.71 13.02 8.05
CA ASN A 497 -0.20 13.66 8.99
C ASN A 497 0.06 13.17 10.43
N HIS A 498 -0.70 13.69 11.39
CA HIS A 498 -0.60 13.34 12.81
C HIS A 498 -0.89 11.85 13.13
N ARG A 499 -1.48 11.08 12.21
CA ARG A 499 -1.69 9.62 12.35
C ARG A 499 -0.56 8.79 11.73
N GLN A 500 0.53 9.42 11.31
CA GLN A 500 1.61 8.77 10.55
C GLN A 500 1.14 8.18 9.22
N GLU A 501 0.11 8.76 8.61
CA GLU A 501 -0.33 8.44 7.25
C GLU A 501 0.14 9.53 6.29
N LEU A 502 0.52 9.17 5.06
CA LEU A 502 0.92 10.10 4.02
C LEU A 502 -0.15 11.19 3.81
N SER A 503 0.27 12.45 3.85
CA SER A 503 -0.61 13.56 3.49
C SER A 503 -1.00 13.43 2.02
N VAL A 504 -2.30 13.35 1.73
CA VAL A 504 -2.77 13.23 0.35
C VAL A 504 -2.39 14.45 -0.49
N GLY A 505 -2.27 15.63 0.12
CA GLY A 505 -1.73 16.80 -0.57
C GLY A 505 -0.29 16.58 -1.06
N GLN A 506 0.56 15.94 -0.26
CA GLN A 506 1.92 15.58 -0.65
C GLN A 506 1.92 14.53 -1.78
N LEU A 507 1.01 13.55 -1.70
CA LEU A 507 0.84 12.55 -2.76
C LEU A 507 0.43 13.19 -4.10
N LEU A 508 -0.53 14.12 -4.09
CA LEU A 508 -0.96 14.85 -5.30
C LEU A 508 0.17 15.69 -5.90
N LYS A 509 1.02 16.28 -5.06
CA LYS A 509 2.22 16.99 -5.52
C LYS A 509 3.18 16.06 -6.26
N TRP A 510 3.41 14.85 -5.75
CA TRP A 510 4.26 13.86 -6.43
C TRP A 510 3.62 13.31 -7.70
N ILE A 511 2.30 13.05 -7.68
CA ILE A 511 1.54 12.63 -8.87
C ILE A 511 1.70 13.66 -9.99
N ASP A 512 1.42 14.93 -9.70
CA ASP A 512 1.50 16.00 -10.69
C ASP A 512 2.93 16.21 -11.19
N SER A 513 3.93 16.18 -10.31
CA SER A 513 5.34 16.33 -10.71
C SER A 513 5.78 15.20 -11.65
N THR A 514 5.40 13.95 -11.34
CA THR A 514 5.75 12.78 -12.16
C THR A 514 5.03 12.82 -13.51
N ALA A 515 3.76 13.21 -13.52
CA ALA A 515 2.96 13.34 -14.73
C ALA A 515 3.42 14.50 -15.62
N CYS A 516 3.79 15.64 -15.01
CA CYS A 516 4.34 16.79 -15.71
C CYS A 516 5.66 16.43 -16.41
N LEU A 517 6.57 15.73 -15.73
CA LEU A 517 7.81 15.24 -16.32
C LEU A 517 7.57 14.30 -17.51
N SER A 518 6.55 13.43 -17.45
CA SER A 518 6.16 12.58 -18.57
C SER A 518 5.64 13.39 -19.76
N ALA A 519 4.80 14.40 -19.50
CA ALA A 519 4.29 15.31 -20.52
C ALA A 519 5.40 16.15 -21.17
N GLU A 520 6.30 16.72 -20.37
CA GLU A 520 7.44 17.52 -20.85
C GLU A 520 8.42 16.67 -21.67
N ARG A 521 8.62 15.40 -21.29
CA ARG A 521 9.45 14.46 -22.06
C ARG A 521 8.88 14.21 -23.45
N HIS A 522 7.56 14.12 -23.59
CA HIS A 522 6.90 13.96 -24.89
C HIS A 522 6.87 15.25 -25.71
N ALA A 523 6.53 16.37 -25.08
CA ALA A 523 6.39 17.66 -25.75
C ALA A 523 7.73 18.30 -26.11
N VAL A 524 8.81 17.94 -25.40
CA VAL A 524 10.12 18.61 -25.45
C VAL A 524 9.97 20.11 -25.16
N CYS A 525 8.93 20.47 -24.41
CA CYS A 525 8.65 21.82 -23.97
C CYS A 525 7.87 21.81 -22.65
N PRO A 526 7.97 22.88 -21.86
CA PRO A 526 7.32 22.97 -20.57
C PRO A 526 5.80 22.91 -20.68
N CYS A 527 5.24 22.15 -19.75
CA CYS A 527 3.83 21.81 -19.69
C CYS A 527 3.22 22.29 -18.38
N VAL A 528 1.92 22.58 -18.41
CA VAL A 528 1.15 22.90 -17.21
C VAL A 528 -0.10 22.03 -17.12
N THR A 529 -0.48 21.72 -15.89
CA THR A 529 -1.67 20.93 -15.58
C THR A 529 -2.92 21.72 -15.96
N ALA A 530 -3.71 21.19 -16.89
CA ALA A 530 -4.97 21.81 -17.35
C ALA A 530 -6.18 21.25 -16.60
N SER A 531 -6.20 19.95 -16.36
CA SER A 531 -7.28 19.30 -15.61
C SER A 531 -6.83 18.00 -14.98
N MET A 532 -7.56 17.57 -13.97
CA MET A 532 -7.36 16.29 -13.30
C MET A 532 -8.72 15.57 -13.26
N ASP A 533 -8.74 14.30 -13.66
CA ASP A 533 -9.94 13.47 -13.59
C ASP A 533 -10.27 13.07 -12.15
N ASP A 534 -11.43 12.45 -11.93
CA ASP A 534 -11.79 11.88 -10.63
C ASP A 534 -10.68 10.96 -10.11
N ILE A 535 -10.22 11.21 -8.88
CA ILE A 535 -9.23 10.37 -8.19
C ILE A 535 -9.92 9.68 -7.03
N HIS A 536 -9.80 8.35 -6.96
CA HIS A 536 -10.28 7.57 -5.82
C HIS A 536 -9.11 6.93 -5.07
N PHE A 537 -9.06 7.14 -3.75
CA PHE A 537 -8.02 6.58 -2.89
C PHE A 537 -8.54 5.33 -2.18
N GLU A 538 -8.10 4.15 -2.65
CA GLU A 538 -8.53 2.86 -2.13
C GLU A 538 -7.92 2.58 -0.75
N HIS A 539 -6.63 2.91 -0.61
CA HIS A 539 -5.83 2.62 0.58
C HIS A 539 -5.08 3.86 1.09
N THR A 540 -4.87 3.95 2.40
CA THR A 540 -3.95 4.93 3.00
C THR A 540 -2.54 4.37 3.05
N ILE A 541 -1.54 5.26 2.92
CA ILE A 541 -0.11 4.90 2.96
C ILE A 541 0.46 5.38 4.30
N ARG A 542 1.30 4.59 4.96
CA ARG A 542 1.88 4.89 6.28
C ARG A 542 3.37 5.24 6.20
N VAL A 543 3.86 5.94 7.23
CA VAL A 543 5.28 6.24 7.38
C VAL A 543 6.10 4.95 7.39
N GLY A 544 7.20 4.93 6.64
CA GLY A 544 8.08 3.78 6.44
C GLY A 544 7.74 2.91 5.23
N GLN A 545 6.57 3.10 4.60
CA GLN A 545 6.22 2.44 3.33
C GLN A 545 6.75 3.25 2.14
N VAL A 546 6.88 2.61 0.98
CA VAL A 546 7.37 3.23 -0.26
C VAL A 546 6.21 3.45 -1.22
N VAL A 547 6.08 4.67 -1.74
CA VAL A 547 5.14 5.02 -2.81
C VAL A 547 5.84 4.89 -4.15
N ASN A 548 5.26 4.11 -5.05
CA ASN A 548 5.72 3.94 -6.42
C ASN A 548 4.69 4.56 -7.37
N ILE A 549 5.07 5.64 -8.05
CA ILE A 549 4.25 6.36 -9.03
C ILE A 549 4.82 6.10 -10.42
N LYS A 550 4.02 5.51 -11.31
CA LYS A 550 4.34 5.38 -12.74
C LYS A 550 3.42 6.32 -13.52
N ALA A 551 3.97 7.16 -14.39
CA ALA A 551 3.21 8.03 -15.27
C ALA A 551 3.69 7.89 -16.71
N LYS A 552 2.75 7.83 -17.67
CA LYS A 552 3.06 7.78 -19.11
C LYS A 552 2.02 8.55 -19.91
N VAL A 553 2.40 9.08 -21.07
CA VAL A 553 1.46 9.80 -21.93
C VAL A 553 0.65 8.76 -22.72
N ASN A 554 -0.67 8.73 -22.50
CA ASN A 554 -1.57 7.80 -23.20
C ASN A 554 -1.88 8.29 -24.62
N ARG A 555 -2.09 9.60 -24.76
CA ARG A 555 -2.43 10.23 -26.04
C ARG A 555 -2.08 11.71 -26.07
N ALA A 556 -1.39 12.12 -27.12
CA ALA A 556 -1.24 13.52 -27.50
C ALA A 556 -2.33 13.93 -28.50
N PHE A 557 -2.95 15.09 -28.25
CA PHE A 557 -3.89 15.73 -29.15
C PHE A 557 -3.17 16.87 -29.90
N ASN A 558 -3.81 18.02 -30.11
CA ASN A 558 -3.19 19.15 -30.79
C ASN A 558 -2.21 19.89 -29.87
N THR A 559 -2.72 20.55 -28.82
CA THR A 559 -1.90 21.30 -27.84
C THR A 559 -1.99 20.72 -26.42
N SER A 560 -2.74 19.64 -26.26
CA SER A 560 -2.97 18.96 -24.98
C SER A 560 -2.63 17.49 -25.09
N MET A 561 -2.32 16.87 -23.97
CA MET A 561 -2.10 15.43 -23.88
C MET A 561 -2.68 14.87 -22.60
N GLU A 562 -3.13 13.62 -22.65
CA GLU A 562 -3.55 12.85 -21.48
C GLU A 562 -2.38 12.02 -20.95
N VAL A 563 -2.11 12.12 -19.66
CA VAL A 563 -1.13 11.33 -18.93
C VAL A 563 -1.86 10.37 -17.99
N GLY A 564 -1.61 9.07 -18.15
CA GLY A 564 -2.08 8.04 -17.23
C GLY A 564 -1.12 7.88 -16.07
N ILE A 565 -1.65 7.84 -14.85
CA ILE A 565 -0.88 7.70 -13.61
C ILE A 565 -1.36 6.50 -12.82
N GLN A 566 -0.41 5.65 -12.43
CA GLN A 566 -0.62 4.52 -11.53
C GLN A 566 0.18 4.72 -10.25
N VAL A 567 -0.50 4.71 -9.11
CA VAL A 567 0.11 4.79 -7.79
C VAL A 567 -0.04 3.45 -7.08
N SER A 568 1.09 2.89 -6.66
CA SER A 568 1.16 1.70 -5.82
C SER A 568 1.96 1.98 -4.56
N CYS A 569 1.72 1.20 -3.53
CA CYS A 569 2.43 1.23 -2.27
C CYS A 569 3.10 -0.12 -2.06
N GLU A 570 4.30 -0.08 -1.51
CA GLU A 570 5.13 -1.24 -1.21
C GLU A 570 5.57 -1.16 0.26
N ASP A 571 5.47 -2.29 0.97
CA ASP A 571 6.02 -2.45 2.31
C ASP A 571 7.26 -3.34 2.27
N LEU A 572 8.43 -2.70 2.35
CA LEU A 572 9.76 -3.31 2.25
C LEU A 572 10.03 -4.42 3.28
N PHE A 573 9.24 -4.51 4.34
CA PHE A 573 9.42 -5.52 5.39
C PHE A 573 8.47 -6.72 5.25
N SER A 574 7.41 -6.59 4.46
CA SER A 574 6.43 -7.66 4.25
C SER A 574 6.35 -8.14 2.80
N ASP A 575 7.14 -7.56 1.91
CA ASP A 575 7.17 -7.83 0.46
C ASP A 575 5.78 -7.73 -0.19
N ARG A 576 4.92 -6.86 0.37
CA ARG A 576 3.57 -6.64 -0.11
C ARG A 576 3.52 -5.37 -0.93
N GLN A 577 3.03 -5.49 -2.16
CA GLN A 577 2.65 -4.36 -3.00
C GLN A 577 1.14 -4.35 -3.20
N TRP A 578 0.52 -3.17 -3.14
CA TRP A 578 -0.87 -2.98 -3.51
C TRP A 578 -1.08 -1.66 -4.24
N ARG A 579 -2.14 -1.60 -5.03
CA ARG A 579 -2.54 -0.39 -5.74
C ARG A 579 -3.19 0.59 -4.77
N VAL A 580 -2.87 1.88 -4.90
CA VAL A 580 -3.44 2.96 -4.06
C VAL A 580 -4.51 3.72 -4.83
N CYS A 581 -4.17 4.16 -6.05
CA CYS A 581 -5.10 4.82 -6.95
C CYS A 581 -4.61 4.77 -8.40
N HIS A 582 -5.55 4.95 -9.33
CA HIS A 582 -5.30 5.33 -10.71
C HIS A 582 -5.84 6.72 -10.94
N ALA A 583 -5.12 7.52 -11.73
CA ALA A 583 -5.54 8.86 -12.08
C ALA A 583 -5.18 9.20 -13.52
N TYR A 584 -5.88 10.17 -14.09
CA TYR A 584 -5.59 10.71 -15.41
C TYR A 584 -5.52 12.23 -15.31
N ALA A 585 -4.47 12.80 -15.88
CA ALA A 585 -4.22 14.23 -15.90
C ALA A 585 -4.15 14.73 -17.35
N THR A 586 -4.69 15.92 -17.61
CA THR A 586 -4.50 16.60 -18.89
C THR A 586 -3.45 17.70 -18.73
N PHE A 587 -2.42 17.65 -19.55
CA PHE A 587 -1.38 18.69 -19.63
C PHE A 587 -1.50 19.45 -20.93
N VAL A 588 -1.18 20.75 -20.89
CA VAL A 588 -1.12 21.62 -22.07
C VAL A 588 0.26 22.23 -22.19
N THR A 589 0.74 22.32 -23.43
CA THR A 589 1.99 23.01 -23.74
C THR A 589 1.80 24.51 -23.60
N GLN A 590 2.79 25.18 -23.02
CA GLN A 590 2.79 26.64 -23.05
C GLN A 590 3.11 27.17 -24.45
N ARG A 591 2.67 28.40 -24.74
CA ARG A 591 3.01 29.09 -25.99
C ARG A 591 4.51 29.38 -26.01
N THR A 592 5.13 29.31 -27.18
CA THR A 592 6.53 29.73 -27.36
C THR A 592 6.71 31.22 -27.05
N SER A 593 7.96 31.67 -26.89
CA SER A 593 8.30 33.10 -26.74
C SER A 593 7.77 33.99 -27.87
N THR A 594 7.46 33.40 -29.04
CA THR A 594 6.82 34.03 -30.20
C THR A 594 5.28 34.06 -30.14
N GLY A 595 4.67 33.54 -29.07
CA GLY A 595 3.21 33.50 -28.87
C GLY A 595 2.46 32.41 -29.64
N GLN A 596 3.16 31.56 -30.40
CA GLN A 596 2.57 30.46 -31.17
C GLN A 596 2.25 29.24 -30.30
N LYS A 597 1.18 28.52 -30.66
CA LYS A 597 0.80 27.26 -30.00
C LYS A 597 1.73 26.14 -30.48
N VAL A 598 2.28 25.37 -29.55
CA VAL A 598 3.08 24.18 -29.88
C VAL A 598 2.13 23.05 -30.29
N VAL A 599 2.32 22.51 -31.49
CA VAL A 599 1.59 21.34 -31.98
C VAL A 599 2.35 20.10 -31.57
N LEU A 600 1.69 19.21 -30.84
CA LEU A 600 2.28 17.99 -30.32
C LEU A 600 2.35 16.91 -31.39
N LYS A 601 3.43 16.11 -31.34
CA LYS A 601 3.52 14.90 -32.16
C LYS A 601 2.54 13.84 -31.63
N PRO A 602 1.76 13.17 -32.50
CA PRO A 602 0.93 12.04 -32.08
C PRO A 602 1.78 10.92 -31.47
N ILE A 603 1.25 10.28 -30.43
CA ILE A 603 1.86 9.09 -29.83
C ILE A 603 1.45 7.88 -30.66
N VAL A 604 2.43 7.05 -31.01
CA VAL A 604 2.20 5.76 -31.65
C VAL A 604 2.19 4.71 -30.54
N PRO A 605 1.04 4.08 -30.23
CA PRO A 605 1.00 2.96 -29.29
C PRO A 605 1.68 1.74 -29.91
N HIS A 606 2.52 1.05 -29.13
CA HIS A 606 3.24 -0.15 -29.60
C HIS A 606 2.60 -1.43 -29.09
N THR A 607 2.16 -1.43 -27.84
CA THR A 607 1.51 -2.59 -27.23
C THR A 607 0.00 -2.54 -27.40
N GLN A 608 -0.65 -3.71 -27.36
CA GLN A 608 -2.11 -3.80 -27.42
C GLN A 608 -2.79 -2.99 -26.29
N ARG A 609 -2.19 -3.02 -25.09
CA ARG A 609 -2.63 -2.22 -23.94
C ARG A 609 -2.55 -0.72 -24.23
N GLU A 610 -1.46 -0.25 -24.82
CA GLU A 610 -1.32 1.17 -25.21
C GLU A 610 -2.32 1.58 -26.29
N GLN A 611 -2.61 0.70 -27.24
CA GLN A 611 -3.59 0.96 -28.30
C GLN A 611 -4.98 1.21 -27.70
N VAL A 612 -5.36 0.43 -26.69
CA VAL A 612 -6.59 0.62 -25.94
C VAL A 612 -6.56 1.90 -25.14
N GLU A 613 -5.50 2.14 -24.37
CA GLU A 613 -5.36 3.35 -23.56
C GLU A 613 -5.45 4.63 -24.42
N TYR A 614 -4.83 4.62 -25.61
CA TYR A 614 -4.90 5.67 -26.62
C TYR A 614 -6.33 5.90 -27.13
N SER A 615 -7.05 4.82 -27.42
CA SER A 615 -8.43 4.90 -27.95
C SER A 615 -9.45 5.33 -26.88
N VAL A 616 -9.27 4.88 -25.63
CA VAL A 616 -10.15 5.26 -24.50
C VAL A 616 -9.87 6.70 -24.03
N ALA A 617 -8.65 7.21 -24.23
CA ALA A 617 -8.30 8.60 -23.89
C ALA A 617 -9.19 9.64 -24.60
N ALA A 618 -9.64 9.37 -25.83
CA ALA A 618 -10.59 10.23 -26.52
C ALA A 618 -11.97 10.26 -25.86
N GLU A 619 -12.47 9.11 -25.40
CA GLU A 619 -13.75 9.04 -24.70
C GLU A 619 -13.66 9.74 -23.33
N ARG A 620 -12.55 9.56 -22.60
CA ARG A 620 -12.30 10.33 -21.35
C ARG A 620 -12.28 11.83 -21.62
N ARG A 621 -11.65 12.27 -22.72
CA ARG A 621 -11.68 13.68 -23.13
C ARG A 621 -13.11 14.16 -23.41
N ARG A 622 -13.97 13.37 -24.06
CA ARG A 622 -15.39 13.74 -24.27
C ARG A 622 -16.11 13.96 -22.94
N VAL A 623 -15.90 13.08 -21.96
CA VAL A 623 -16.44 13.25 -20.60
C VAL A 623 -15.96 14.54 -19.96
N ARG A 624 -14.66 14.90 -20.09
CA ARG A 624 -14.12 16.17 -19.57
C ARG A 624 -14.83 17.40 -20.13
N MET A 625 -15.12 17.39 -21.43
CA MET A 625 -15.74 18.54 -22.12
C MET A 625 -17.22 18.71 -21.75
N LEU A 626 -17.94 17.60 -21.52
CA LEU A 626 -19.38 17.62 -21.24
C LEU A 626 -19.72 17.72 -19.75
N HIS A 627 -18.76 17.51 -18.85
CA HIS A 627 -19.04 17.40 -17.42
C HIS A 627 -19.70 18.63 -16.79
N ASP A 628 -19.26 19.83 -17.17
CA ASP A 628 -19.87 21.06 -16.66
C ASP A 628 -21.32 21.20 -17.10
N ASP A 629 -21.67 20.71 -18.29
CA ASP A 629 -23.03 20.75 -18.82
C ASP A 629 -23.91 19.67 -18.17
N ILE A 630 -23.37 18.47 -17.91
CA ILE A 630 -24.06 17.41 -17.15
C ILE A 630 -24.49 17.92 -15.77
N ILE A 631 -23.62 18.66 -15.07
CA ILE A 631 -23.95 19.21 -13.75
C ILE A 631 -25.07 20.25 -13.87
N LYS A 632 -25.02 21.14 -14.87
CA LYS A 632 -26.09 22.13 -15.10
C LYS A 632 -27.42 21.44 -15.41
N ASP A 633 -27.41 20.41 -16.24
CA ASP A 633 -28.61 19.65 -16.63
C ASP A 633 -29.22 18.88 -15.45
N LEU A 634 -28.39 18.34 -14.57
CA LEU A 634 -28.83 17.71 -13.33
C LEU A 634 -29.55 18.68 -12.39
N LEU A 635 -29.09 19.93 -12.36
CA LEU A 635 -29.70 20.98 -11.54
C LEU A 635 -30.99 21.52 -12.17
N SER A 636 -31.09 21.56 -13.51
CA SER A 636 -32.29 22.05 -14.22
C SER A 636 -33.43 21.03 -14.25
N ASN A 637 -33.12 19.72 -14.36
CA ASN A 637 -34.12 18.65 -14.48
C ASN A 637 -34.53 18.03 -13.12
N GLY A 638 -33.90 18.44 -12.02
CA GLY A 638 -34.10 17.84 -10.72
C GLY A 638 -35.35 18.31 -9.97
N SER A 639 -36.37 17.43 -9.90
CA SER A 639 -37.26 17.33 -8.74
C SER A 639 -36.50 16.66 -7.59
N ILE A 640 -35.46 17.32 -7.07
CA ILE A 640 -34.72 16.81 -5.91
C ILE A 640 -35.69 16.85 -4.73
N GLN A 641 -36.13 15.68 -4.27
CA GLN A 641 -37.00 15.53 -3.10
C GLN A 641 -36.47 16.42 -1.97
N GLN A 642 -37.26 17.42 -1.57
CA GLN A 642 -37.02 18.16 -0.34
C GLN A 642 -36.96 17.14 0.79
N ALA A 643 -35.75 16.91 1.31
CA ALA A 643 -35.58 16.05 2.46
C ALA A 643 -36.45 16.58 3.61
N ASP A 644 -37.19 15.67 4.27
CA ASP A 644 -38.08 15.93 5.39
C ASP A 644 -37.62 17.10 6.29
N ASN A 645 -38.42 18.17 6.33
CA ASN A 645 -38.24 19.36 7.17
C ASN A 645 -38.35 19.07 8.69
N SER A 646 -38.46 17.81 9.12
CA SER A 646 -38.76 17.40 10.50
C SER A 646 -37.54 17.23 11.41
N ALA A 647 -36.31 17.47 10.94
CA ALA A 647 -35.08 17.19 11.70
C ALA A 647 -34.10 18.38 11.82
N VAL A 648 -34.61 19.60 12.00
CA VAL A 648 -33.80 20.84 11.98
C VAL A 648 -33.15 21.18 13.35
N GLU A 649 -33.57 20.57 14.46
CA GLU A 649 -33.09 20.98 15.79
C GLU A 649 -31.59 20.71 16.06
N ASN A 650 -30.95 19.77 15.35
CA ASN A 650 -29.55 19.36 15.60
C ASN A 650 -28.59 19.55 14.41
N ALA A 651 -28.94 20.36 13.39
CA ALA A 651 -28.08 20.59 12.23
C ALA A 651 -27.01 21.67 12.48
N VAL A 652 -25.77 21.42 12.02
CA VAL A 652 -24.65 22.36 12.17
C VAL A 652 -24.63 23.34 11.00
N ALA A 653 -24.57 24.65 11.26
CA ALA A 653 -24.48 25.66 10.22
C ALA A 653 -23.16 25.56 9.42
N ALA A 654 -23.26 25.60 8.08
CA ALA A 654 -22.11 25.50 7.16
C ALA A 654 -21.05 26.59 7.42
N GLU A 655 -21.45 27.80 7.80
CA GLU A 655 -20.56 28.92 8.16
C GLU A 655 -19.49 28.54 9.18
N ARG A 656 -19.82 27.68 10.16
CA ARG A 656 -18.87 27.25 11.20
C ARG A 656 -17.71 26.42 10.64
N THR A 657 -17.88 25.86 9.44
CA THR A 657 -16.87 25.05 8.77
C THR A 657 -15.98 25.85 7.82
N LYS A 658 -16.30 27.14 7.58
CA LYS A 658 -15.59 27.99 6.63
C LYS A 658 -14.14 28.24 7.03
N VAL A 659 -13.19 27.91 6.15
CA VAL A 659 -11.75 28.13 6.33
C VAL A 659 -11.24 29.00 5.21
N GLU A 660 -10.42 29.99 5.54
CA GLU A 660 -9.68 30.78 4.57
C GLU A 660 -8.18 30.67 4.90
N SER A 661 -7.35 30.43 3.89
CA SER A 661 -5.90 30.45 3.99
C SER A 661 -5.32 31.25 2.83
N VAL A 662 -4.19 31.91 3.06
CA VAL A 662 -3.46 32.62 2.00
C VAL A 662 -2.05 32.06 1.95
N GLU A 663 -1.66 31.58 0.78
CA GLU A 663 -0.33 31.01 0.52
C GLU A 663 0.41 31.90 -0.49
N LEU A 664 1.64 32.28 -0.16
CA LEU A 664 2.50 33.01 -1.10
C LEU A 664 3.19 32.01 -2.04
N VAL A 665 3.08 32.24 -3.35
CA VAL A 665 3.81 31.45 -4.34
C VAL A 665 5.27 31.86 -4.33
N LEU A 666 6.12 30.96 -3.89
CA LEU A 666 7.58 31.11 -3.81
C LEU A 666 8.25 30.31 -4.93
N PRO A 667 9.53 30.56 -5.24
CA PRO A 667 10.27 29.79 -6.25
C PRO A 667 10.15 28.25 -6.16
N PRO A 668 10.20 27.57 -4.99
CA PRO A 668 10.04 26.11 -4.94
C PRO A 668 8.61 25.62 -5.26
N HIS A 669 7.64 26.52 -5.38
CA HIS A 669 6.25 26.22 -5.68
C HIS A 669 5.96 26.28 -7.19
N ALA A 670 6.91 26.78 -7.99
CA ALA A 670 6.78 26.99 -9.42
C ALA A 670 7.82 26.20 -10.20
N ASN A 671 7.51 25.94 -11.46
CA ASN A 671 8.42 25.33 -12.42
C ASN A 671 9.52 26.33 -12.83
N HIS A 672 10.50 25.85 -13.63
CA HIS A 672 11.60 26.66 -14.13
C HIS A 672 11.17 27.85 -15.01
N GLN A 673 9.88 27.96 -15.34
CA GLN A 673 9.25 29.05 -16.07
C GLN A 673 8.32 29.91 -15.21
N VAL A 674 8.52 29.90 -13.88
CA VAL A 674 7.83 30.81 -12.95
C VAL A 674 6.33 30.48 -12.78
N ASN A 675 5.78 29.43 -13.41
CA ASN A 675 4.39 29.02 -13.23
C ASN A 675 4.26 28.03 -12.08
N THR A 676 3.27 28.26 -11.21
CA THR A 676 2.97 27.40 -10.06
C THR A 676 2.63 25.98 -10.50
N PHE A 677 3.25 24.98 -9.88
CA PHE A 677 2.89 23.58 -10.12
C PHE A 677 1.44 23.31 -9.69
N GLY A 678 0.64 22.67 -10.55
CA GLY A 678 -0.75 22.32 -10.24
C GLY A 678 -0.84 21.45 -8.99
N GLY A 679 0.12 20.53 -8.82
CA GLY A 679 0.26 19.68 -7.63
C GLY A 679 0.48 20.45 -6.33
N GLN A 680 1.15 21.60 -6.38
CA GLN A 680 1.34 22.43 -5.20
C GLN A 680 0.04 23.14 -4.80
N ILE A 681 -0.73 23.63 -5.79
CA ILE A 681 -2.06 24.22 -5.54
C ILE A 681 -2.99 23.17 -4.95
N MET A 682 -3.02 21.96 -5.54
CA MET A 682 -3.79 20.82 -5.01
C MET A 682 -3.41 20.48 -3.57
N ALA A 683 -2.12 20.48 -3.24
CA ALA A 683 -1.65 20.19 -1.90
C ALA A 683 -2.19 21.19 -0.87
N TRP A 684 -2.15 22.48 -1.18
CA TRP A 684 -2.72 23.51 -0.31
C TRP A 684 -4.24 23.42 -0.21
N MET A 685 -4.94 23.15 -1.32
CA MET A 685 -6.39 22.96 -1.30
C MET A 685 -6.81 21.81 -0.36
N VAL A 686 -6.11 20.67 -0.42
CA VAL A 686 -6.38 19.53 0.47
C VAL A 686 -6.18 19.91 1.93
N ASN A 687 -5.14 20.68 2.26
CA ASN A 687 -4.89 21.11 3.64
C ASN A 687 -6.05 21.98 4.17
N VAL A 688 -6.51 22.96 3.40
CA VAL A 688 -7.63 23.83 3.79
C VAL A 688 -8.95 23.04 3.85
N ALA A 689 -9.18 22.13 2.90
CA ALA A 689 -10.36 21.26 2.89
C ALA A 689 -10.42 20.34 4.11
N MET A 690 -9.28 19.75 4.50
CA MET A 690 -9.17 18.87 5.66
C MET A 690 -9.52 19.62 6.94
N ILE A 691 -9.10 20.88 7.08
CA ILE A 691 -9.45 21.73 8.22
C ILE A 691 -10.96 21.98 8.25
N ALA A 692 -11.57 22.30 7.11
CA ALA A 692 -13.02 22.53 7.01
C ALA A 692 -13.83 21.28 7.40
N ALA A 693 -13.43 20.10 6.88
CA ALA A 693 -14.03 18.83 7.26
C ALA A 693 -13.85 18.51 8.75
N SER A 694 -12.66 18.76 9.31
CA SER A 694 -12.35 18.53 10.73
C SER A 694 -13.20 19.40 11.65
N ARG A 695 -13.53 20.63 11.25
CA ARG A 695 -14.42 21.52 12.02
C ARG A 695 -15.85 20.98 12.16
N LEU A 696 -16.32 20.19 11.18
CA LEU A 696 -17.63 19.55 11.25
C LEU A 696 -17.62 18.29 12.11
N CYS A 697 -16.68 17.38 11.86
CA CYS A 697 -16.67 16.06 12.51
C CYS A 697 -15.94 16.02 13.86
N GLN A 698 -15.20 17.07 14.22
CA GLN A 698 -14.35 17.13 15.42
C GLN A 698 -13.37 15.95 15.53
N ALA A 699 -12.97 15.40 14.38
CA ALA A 699 -12.10 14.25 14.23
C ALA A 699 -11.14 14.46 13.04
N HIS A 700 -10.40 13.42 12.68
CA HIS A 700 -9.44 13.46 11.59
C HIS A 700 -9.99 12.73 10.36
N PRO A 701 -10.59 13.46 9.40
CA PRO A 701 -11.16 12.87 8.21
C PRO A 701 -10.09 12.40 7.24
N THR A 702 -10.35 11.27 6.58
CA THR A 702 -9.54 10.70 5.51
C THR A 702 -10.14 11.10 4.16
N LEU A 703 -9.31 11.62 3.24
CA LEU A 703 -9.75 11.94 1.89
C LEU A 703 -9.97 10.66 1.09
N ARG A 704 -11.15 10.50 0.47
CA ARG A 704 -11.52 9.32 -0.31
C ARG A 704 -11.60 9.56 -1.80
N ALA A 705 -12.13 10.72 -2.19
CA ALA A 705 -12.27 11.08 -3.58
C ALA A 705 -12.05 12.57 -3.79
N ILE A 706 -11.50 12.90 -4.95
CA ILE A 706 -11.46 14.25 -5.50
C ILE A 706 -12.20 14.19 -6.82
N ASP A 707 -13.21 15.03 -6.97
CA ASP A 707 -13.99 15.12 -8.19
C ASP A 707 -13.18 15.83 -9.27
N MET A 708 -13.49 15.54 -10.54
CA MET A 708 -12.83 16.12 -11.69
C MET A 708 -12.91 17.65 -11.66
N PHE A 709 -11.80 18.30 -11.97
CA PHE A 709 -11.74 19.76 -12.04
C PHE A 709 -10.74 20.24 -13.08
N THR A 710 -10.90 21.50 -13.47
CA THR A 710 -10.06 22.18 -14.46
C THR A 710 -9.39 23.41 -13.86
N PHE A 711 -8.12 23.64 -14.22
CA PHE A 711 -7.43 24.91 -13.99
C PHE A 711 -7.86 25.92 -15.06
N ARG A 712 -8.46 27.03 -14.62
CA ARG A 712 -9.01 28.08 -15.48
C ARG A 712 -7.97 29.10 -15.94
N GLY A 713 -6.88 29.25 -15.19
CA GLY A 713 -5.84 30.22 -15.49
C GLY A 713 -4.52 29.89 -14.79
N PRO A 714 -3.41 30.48 -15.28
CA PRO A 714 -2.09 30.28 -14.69
C PRO A 714 -1.94 31.06 -13.38
N SER A 715 -1.08 30.55 -12.50
CA SER A 715 -0.56 31.25 -11.33
C SER A 715 0.97 31.32 -11.44
N GLN A 716 1.57 32.41 -10.97
CA GLN A 716 2.99 32.71 -11.09
C GLN A 716 3.65 32.98 -9.74
N ILE A 717 4.99 32.91 -9.67
CA ILE A 717 5.75 33.32 -8.48
C ILE A 717 5.38 34.76 -8.11
N GLY A 718 5.15 34.99 -6.81
CA GLY A 718 4.72 36.28 -6.28
C GLY A 718 3.20 36.41 -6.13
N ASP A 719 2.41 35.53 -6.74
CA ASP A 719 0.97 35.48 -6.49
C ASP A 719 0.68 35.11 -5.04
N ARG A 720 -0.37 35.72 -4.48
CA ARG A 720 -1.00 35.26 -3.24
C ARG A 720 -2.21 34.42 -3.60
N LEU A 721 -2.18 33.13 -3.26
CA LEU A 721 -3.28 32.22 -3.47
C LEU A 721 -4.20 32.23 -2.25
N LEU A 722 -5.37 32.84 -2.40
CA LEU A 722 -6.48 32.79 -1.46
C LEU A 722 -7.29 31.52 -1.66
N LEU A 723 -7.27 30.66 -0.65
CA LEU A 723 -7.96 29.38 -0.62
C LEU A 723 -9.13 29.50 0.34
N ARG A 724 -10.35 29.36 -0.18
CA ARG A 724 -11.59 29.36 0.61
C ARG A 724 -12.22 27.99 0.57
N ALA A 725 -12.31 27.32 1.71
CA ALA A 725 -12.96 26.02 1.85
C ALA A 725 -14.18 26.09 2.76
N ILE A 726 -15.20 25.29 2.44
CA ILE A 726 -16.40 25.16 3.26
C ILE A 726 -17.07 23.81 2.97
N VAL A 727 -17.72 23.22 3.98
CA VAL A 727 -18.51 22.01 3.78
C VAL A 727 -19.76 22.36 2.97
N ASN A 728 -19.91 21.73 1.79
CA ASN A 728 -21.08 21.90 0.94
C ASN A 728 -22.24 21.03 1.45
N ASN A 729 -21.96 19.77 1.76
CA ASN A 729 -22.94 18.82 2.27
C ASN A 729 -22.30 17.74 3.15
N ALA A 730 -23.06 17.23 4.10
CA ALA A 730 -22.71 16.10 4.95
C ALA A 730 -23.73 14.97 4.75
N PHE A 731 -23.27 13.89 4.13
CA PHE A 731 -24.05 12.67 3.98
C PHE A 731 -23.86 11.77 5.20
N LYS A 732 -24.61 10.66 5.27
CA LYS A 732 -24.57 9.71 6.40
C LYS A 732 -23.15 9.39 6.87
N ASN A 733 -22.25 9.02 5.95
CA ASN A 733 -20.89 8.55 6.27
C ASN A 733 -19.78 9.36 5.59
N SER A 734 -20.10 10.40 4.82
CA SER A 734 -19.13 11.16 4.03
C SER A 734 -19.44 12.66 4.00
N ILE A 735 -18.40 13.49 3.97
CA ILE A 735 -18.49 14.96 3.89
C ILE A 735 -17.99 15.41 2.53
N GLU A 736 -18.70 16.29 1.84
CA GLU A 736 -18.17 16.99 0.68
C GLU A 736 -17.74 18.41 1.08
N VAL A 737 -16.49 18.74 0.76
CA VAL A 737 -15.91 20.07 0.96
C VAL A 737 -15.60 20.69 -0.39
N GLY A 738 -16.13 21.89 -0.63
CA GLY A 738 -15.76 22.71 -1.78
C GLY A 738 -14.59 23.62 -1.41
N VAL A 739 -13.59 23.71 -2.28
CA VAL A 739 -12.47 24.64 -2.16
C VAL A 739 -12.36 25.47 -3.42
N ARG A 740 -12.29 26.79 -3.27
CA ARG A 740 -12.05 27.76 -4.34
C ARG A 740 -10.70 28.41 -4.15
N ALA A 741 -9.86 28.39 -5.19
CA ALA A 741 -8.55 29.02 -5.21
C ALA A 741 -8.57 30.26 -6.11
N GLU A 742 -8.19 31.40 -5.55
CA GLU A 742 -8.07 32.67 -6.27
C GLU A 742 -6.63 33.20 -6.14
N ALA A 743 -6.03 33.61 -7.26
CA ALA A 743 -4.72 34.27 -7.25
C ALA A 743 -4.88 35.78 -7.39
N TYR A 744 -4.18 36.54 -6.57
CA TYR A 744 -4.12 38.00 -6.67
C TYR A 744 -2.70 38.51 -6.42
N GLN A 745 -2.40 39.67 -7.00
CA GLN A 745 -1.17 40.46 -6.76
C GLN A 745 -1.56 41.78 -6.09
N GLU A 746 -0.60 42.60 -5.65
CA GLU A 746 -0.86 43.82 -4.84
C GLU A 746 -1.80 44.81 -5.55
N GLU A 747 -1.75 44.89 -6.88
CA GLU A 747 -2.63 45.69 -7.72
C GLU A 747 -3.20 44.80 -8.83
N GLY A 748 -4.42 44.26 -8.64
CA GLY A 748 -5.09 43.45 -9.66
C GLY A 748 -6.39 42.80 -9.17
N ALA A 749 -7.27 42.45 -10.10
CA ALA A 749 -8.49 41.70 -9.79
C ALA A 749 -8.16 40.23 -9.46
N ASN A 750 -8.92 39.64 -8.53
CA ASN A 750 -8.78 38.23 -8.17
C ASN A 750 -9.04 37.33 -9.39
N ARG A 751 -8.06 36.49 -9.74
CA ARG A 751 -8.18 35.50 -10.80
C ARG A 751 -8.60 34.16 -10.21
N HIS A 752 -9.75 33.64 -10.62
CA HIS A 752 -10.18 32.30 -10.19
C HIS A 752 -9.32 31.24 -10.90
N ILE A 753 -8.48 30.54 -10.14
CA ILE A 753 -7.55 29.53 -10.67
C ILE A 753 -8.26 28.19 -10.83
N ASN A 754 -8.86 27.66 -9.76
CA ASN A 754 -9.67 26.46 -9.83
C ASN A 754 -10.64 26.37 -8.65
N SER A 755 -11.66 25.53 -8.83
CA SER A 755 -12.52 25.06 -7.74
C SER A 755 -12.49 23.53 -7.77
N ALA A 756 -12.33 22.90 -6.60
CA ALA A 756 -12.33 21.45 -6.48
C ALA A 756 -13.28 21.00 -5.36
N PHE A 757 -13.85 19.81 -5.53
CA PHE A 757 -14.77 19.20 -4.59
C PHE A 757 -14.14 17.91 -4.06
N MET A 758 -14.05 17.81 -2.74
CA MET A 758 -13.32 16.75 -2.06
C MET A 758 -14.24 15.99 -1.12
N THR A 759 -14.30 14.67 -1.27
CA THR A 759 -15.09 13.80 -0.41
C THR A 759 -14.22 13.17 0.67
N PHE A 760 -14.58 13.43 1.92
CA PHE A 760 -13.92 12.90 3.11
C PHE A 760 -14.81 11.87 3.81
N GLU A 761 -14.18 10.90 4.47
CA GLU A 761 -14.84 9.97 5.39
C GLU A 761 -14.15 10.02 6.75
N VAL A 762 -14.90 9.80 7.82
CA VAL A 762 -14.35 9.67 9.18
C VAL A 762 -14.40 8.20 9.55
N LEU A 763 -13.24 7.63 9.87
CA LEU A 763 -13.12 6.23 10.25
C LEU A 763 -12.97 6.12 11.77
N ASP A 764 -13.67 5.17 12.38
CA ASP A 764 -13.49 4.81 13.79
C ASP A 764 -12.16 4.06 14.03
N ASN A 765 -11.89 3.71 15.29
CA ASN A 765 -10.69 2.96 15.68
C ASN A 765 -10.63 1.53 15.09
N HIS A 766 -11.75 1.04 14.55
CA HIS A 766 -11.87 -0.25 13.90
C HIS A 766 -11.88 -0.14 12.35
N GLY A 767 -11.71 1.07 11.81
CA GLY A 767 -11.70 1.34 10.38
C GLY A 767 -13.08 1.42 9.71
N LYS A 768 -14.17 1.52 10.48
CA LYS A 768 -15.54 1.67 9.95
C LYS A 768 -15.95 3.14 9.82
N PRO A 769 -16.73 3.51 8.79
CA PRO A 769 -17.22 4.88 8.63
C PRO A 769 -18.16 5.30 9.77
N CYS A 770 -17.92 6.48 10.36
CA CYS A 770 -18.76 7.07 11.39
C CYS A 770 -19.95 7.83 10.78
N THR A 771 -21.08 7.84 11.50
CA THR A 771 -22.22 8.69 11.16
C THR A 771 -21.91 10.16 11.47
N LEU A 772 -22.20 11.04 10.53
CA LEU A 772 -21.86 12.46 10.61
C LEU A 772 -23.06 13.36 10.93
N PRO A 773 -22.85 14.53 11.56
CA PRO A 773 -23.92 15.51 11.77
C PRO A 773 -24.39 16.09 10.43
N ARG A 774 -25.70 16.37 10.33
CA ARG A 774 -26.27 17.05 9.15
C ARG A 774 -25.82 18.51 9.11
N ILE A 775 -25.58 19.03 7.90
CA ILE A 775 -25.22 20.44 7.68
C ILE A 775 -26.49 21.25 7.35
N ARG A 776 -26.57 22.48 7.86
CA ARG A 776 -27.54 23.49 7.43
C ARG A 776 -26.86 24.44 6.45
N PRO A 777 -27.30 24.52 5.18
CA PRO A 777 -26.69 25.38 4.17
C PRO A 777 -26.84 26.87 4.50
N GLU A 778 -25.93 27.69 3.98
CA GLU A 778 -26.05 29.15 3.96
C GLU A 778 -27.18 29.58 2.99
N PRO A 779 -27.92 30.67 3.28
CA PRO A 779 -28.91 31.20 2.36
C PRO A 779 -28.30 31.50 0.97
N LEU A 780 -29.09 31.31 -0.09
CA LEU A 780 -28.72 31.56 -1.49
C LEU A 780 -27.57 30.65 -1.98
N GLU A 781 -26.32 31.09 -1.83
CA GLU A 781 -25.14 30.43 -2.38
C GLU A 781 -24.84 29.09 -1.69
N GLY A 782 -25.20 28.96 -0.40
CA GLY A 782 -25.06 27.69 0.33
C GLY A 782 -26.07 26.64 -0.13
N GLU A 783 -27.31 27.04 -0.42
CA GLU A 783 -28.33 26.14 -0.97
C GLU A 783 -27.91 25.62 -2.35
N ARG A 784 -27.39 26.50 -3.21
CA ARG A 784 -26.84 26.09 -4.51
C ARG A 784 -25.74 25.02 -4.35
N ARG A 785 -24.76 25.27 -3.47
CA ARG A 785 -23.68 24.32 -3.17
C ARG A 785 -24.20 23.00 -2.59
N PHE A 786 -25.23 23.04 -1.76
CA PHE A 786 -25.85 21.87 -1.16
C PHE A 786 -26.52 20.98 -2.22
N GLN A 787 -27.27 21.57 -3.15
CA GLN A 787 -27.91 20.87 -4.27
C GLN A 787 -26.88 20.32 -5.26
N GLU A 788 -25.88 21.12 -5.61
CA GLU A 788 -24.76 20.67 -6.45
C GLU A 788 -24.00 19.48 -5.83
N ALA A 789 -23.82 19.46 -4.51
CA ALA A 789 -23.19 18.32 -3.82
C ALA A 789 -24.02 17.03 -3.94
N ILE A 790 -25.36 17.15 -3.94
CA ILE A 790 -26.26 16.01 -4.17
C ILE A 790 -26.09 15.52 -5.62
N ALA A 791 -26.05 16.44 -6.59
CA ALA A 791 -25.84 16.11 -8.00
C ALA A 791 -24.48 15.41 -8.23
N ARG A 792 -23.38 15.96 -7.68
CA ARG A 792 -22.04 15.34 -7.72
C ARG A 792 -22.02 13.97 -7.07
N LYS A 793 -22.69 13.79 -5.94
CA LYS A 793 -22.82 12.47 -5.31
C LYS A 793 -23.61 11.49 -6.18
N LYS A 794 -24.71 11.91 -6.81
CA LYS A 794 -25.47 11.08 -7.76
C LYS A 794 -24.56 10.61 -8.90
N ILE A 795 -23.84 11.54 -9.54
CA ILE A 795 -22.85 11.24 -10.60
C ILE A 795 -21.83 10.19 -10.11
N ARG A 796 -21.25 10.36 -8.92
CA ARG A 796 -20.29 9.40 -8.38
C ARG A 796 -20.89 8.03 -8.09
N LEU A 797 -22.11 7.98 -7.57
CA LEU A 797 -22.82 6.72 -7.31
C LEU A 797 -23.18 6.00 -8.59
N ASP A 798 -23.69 6.71 -9.59
CA ASP A 798 -24.02 6.15 -10.91
C ASP A 798 -22.75 5.63 -11.58
N ARG A 799 -21.65 6.41 -11.55
CA ARG A 799 -20.34 5.97 -12.03
C ARG A 799 -19.85 4.73 -11.28
N LYS A 800 -19.95 4.71 -9.94
CA LYS A 800 -19.58 3.54 -9.14
C LYS A 800 -20.46 2.35 -9.49
N TYR A 801 -21.76 2.51 -9.66
CA TYR A 801 -22.69 1.45 -10.06
C TYR A 801 -22.32 0.87 -11.44
N ILE A 802 -22.00 1.74 -12.40
CA ILE A 802 -21.58 1.36 -13.75
C ILE A 802 -20.21 0.63 -13.76
N ILE A 803 -19.27 1.03 -12.90
CA ILE A 803 -17.90 0.48 -12.86
C ILE A 803 -17.75 -0.73 -11.91
N SER A 804 -18.45 -0.75 -10.77
CA SER A 804 -18.20 -1.67 -9.63
C SER A 804 -18.78 -3.08 -9.78
N ARG A 805 -19.07 -3.55 -10.99
CA ARG A 805 -19.61 -4.89 -11.23
C ARG A 805 -18.61 -6.00 -10.88
N LYS A 806 -18.49 -6.32 -9.59
CA LYS A 806 -18.24 -7.70 -9.15
C LYS A 806 -19.50 -8.50 -9.55
N GLN A 807 -19.34 -9.50 -10.40
CA GLN A 807 -20.37 -10.15 -11.23
C GLN A 807 -21.50 -10.92 -10.47
N GLY A 808 -21.80 -10.64 -9.20
CA GLY A 808 -22.65 -11.49 -8.37
C GLY A 808 -23.96 -10.92 -7.77
N GLU A 809 -24.10 -9.61 -7.55
CA GLU A 809 -25.12 -9.11 -6.57
C GLU A 809 -26.17 -8.09 -7.09
N VAL A 810 -26.22 -7.74 -8.39
CA VAL A 810 -27.08 -6.63 -8.89
C VAL A 810 -27.59 -6.91 -10.32
N PRO A 811 -28.82 -6.49 -10.74
CA PRO A 811 -29.36 -6.71 -12.10
C PRO A 811 -28.40 -6.29 -13.25
N LEU A 812 -28.40 -7.05 -14.35
CA LEU A 812 -27.41 -6.88 -15.43
C LEU A 812 -27.69 -5.65 -16.31
N SER A 813 -28.89 -5.06 -16.28
CA SER A 813 -29.24 -3.78 -16.93
C SER A 813 -29.06 -2.57 -16.01
N VAL A 814 -28.55 -1.45 -16.55
CA VAL A 814 -28.44 -0.17 -15.82
C VAL A 814 -29.65 0.71 -16.13
N PRO A 815 -30.29 1.35 -15.13
CA PRO A 815 -31.33 2.33 -15.38
C PRO A 815 -30.86 3.45 -16.31
N TRP A 816 -31.58 3.64 -17.41
CA TRP A 816 -31.36 4.75 -18.32
C TRP A 816 -31.95 6.03 -17.73
N ASP A 817 -31.12 7.06 -17.60
CA ASP A 817 -31.48 8.41 -17.18
C ASP A 817 -30.69 9.40 -18.05
N PRO A 818 -31.29 10.44 -18.64
CA PRO A 818 -30.54 11.47 -19.36
C PRO A 818 -29.30 11.98 -18.60
N THR A 819 -29.38 12.02 -17.27
CA THR A 819 -28.29 12.49 -16.40
C THR A 819 -27.09 11.55 -16.31
N ASN A 820 -27.24 10.27 -16.66
CA ASN A 820 -26.15 9.29 -16.67
C ASN A 820 -25.71 8.86 -18.09
N GLN A 821 -26.33 9.44 -19.13
CA GLN A 821 -26.06 9.17 -20.55
C GLN A 821 -24.57 9.13 -20.88
N VAL A 822 -23.83 10.20 -20.56
CA VAL A 822 -22.43 10.36 -20.98
C VAL A 822 -21.55 9.27 -20.36
N TYR A 823 -21.82 8.89 -19.11
CA TYR A 823 -21.09 7.83 -18.42
C TYR A 823 -21.46 6.44 -18.93
N LEU A 824 -22.74 6.19 -19.24
CA LEU A 824 -23.18 4.93 -19.85
C LEU A 824 -22.58 4.75 -21.24
N SER A 825 -22.59 5.80 -22.05
CA SER A 825 -21.98 5.84 -23.38
C SER A 825 -20.48 5.59 -23.32
N TYR A 826 -19.77 6.31 -22.45
CA TYR A 826 -18.36 6.07 -22.16
C TYR A 826 -18.09 4.61 -21.77
N ASN A 827 -18.87 4.07 -20.82
CA ASN A 827 -18.65 2.71 -20.32
C ASN A 827 -18.98 1.64 -21.38
N ASN A 828 -20.01 1.86 -22.20
CA ASN A 828 -20.40 0.98 -23.29
C ASN A 828 -19.27 0.87 -24.34
N VAL A 829 -18.78 2.01 -24.83
CA VAL A 829 -17.68 2.07 -25.81
C VAL A 829 -16.38 1.54 -25.20
N SER A 830 -16.05 1.93 -23.96
CA SER A 830 -14.85 1.47 -23.26
C SER A 830 -14.87 -0.05 -23.04
N ALA A 831 -16.00 -0.62 -22.61
CA ALA A 831 -16.13 -2.07 -22.40
C ALA A 831 -15.90 -2.86 -23.70
N LEU A 832 -16.45 -2.39 -24.83
CA LEU A 832 -16.24 -3.03 -26.13
C LEU A 832 -14.78 -2.94 -26.57
N LYS A 833 -14.15 -1.77 -26.44
CA LYS A 833 -12.72 -1.58 -26.77
C LYS A 833 -11.81 -2.46 -25.91
N MET A 834 -12.09 -2.57 -24.61
CA MET A 834 -11.36 -3.46 -23.69
C MET A 834 -11.56 -4.94 -24.05
N MET A 835 -12.76 -5.35 -24.46
CA MET A 835 -13.04 -6.73 -24.89
C MET A 835 -12.32 -7.09 -26.20
N ALA A 836 -12.35 -6.17 -27.17
CA ALA A 836 -11.69 -6.35 -28.45
C ALA A 836 -10.17 -6.52 -28.31
N ALA A 837 -9.59 -5.96 -27.25
CA ALA A 837 -8.16 -5.96 -27.01
C ALA A 837 -7.65 -7.06 -26.06
N LYS A 838 -8.45 -8.08 -25.75
CA LYS A 838 -7.96 -9.25 -25.00
C LYS A 838 -7.12 -10.15 -25.91
N ASN A 839 -6.08 -10.78 -25.36
CA ASN A 839 -5.07 -11.50 -26.15
C ASN A 839 -5.40 -13.01 -26.29
N LYS A 840 -6.24 -13.57 -25.40
CA LYS A 840 -6.48 -15.03 -25.28
C LYS A 840 -7.65 -15.55 -26.14
N TRP A 841 -7.88 -14.98 -27.33
CA TRP A 841 -8.94 -15.45 -28.24
C TRP A 841 -8.54 -16.76 -28.93
N ARG A 842 -9.31 -17.83 -28.74
CA ARG A 842 -9.07 -19.14 -29.39
C ARG A 842 -9.93 -19.29 -30.64
N LEU A 843 -9.31 -19.54 -31.79
CA LEU A 843 -10.03 -19.85 -33.02
C LEU A 843 -10.78 -21.18 -32.84
N SER A 844 -12.11 -21.15 -32.92
CA SER A 844 -12.98 -22.32 -32.73
C SER A 844 -13.42 -22.91 -34.07
N SER A 845 -13.70 -22.08 -35.07
CA SER A 845 -14.07 -22.55 -36.41
C SER A 845 -13.78 -21.51 -37.49
N GLU A 846 -13.36 -21.95 -38.68
CA GLU A 846 -13.23 -21.11 -39.89
C GLU A 846 -13.96 -21.78 -41.06
N LYS A 847 -14.90 -21.05 -41.69
CA LYS A 847 -15.66 -21.48 -42.87
C LYS A 847 -15.85 -20.27 -43.79
N ASP A 848 -15.70 -20.44 -45.11
CA ASP A 848 -15.77 -19.42 -46.17
C ASP A 848 -15.43 -17.97 -45.75
N LYS A 849 -14.19 -17.76 -45.27
CA LYS A 849 -13.65 -16.45 -44.86
C LYS A 849 -14.34 -15.80 -43.64
N VAL A 850 -15.17 -16.54 -42.91
CA VAL A 850 -15.71 -16.16 -41.59
C VAL A 850 -14.98 -16.95 -40.50
N ARG A 851 -14.39 -16.24 -39.54
CA ARG A 851 -13.61 -16.82 -38.42
C ARG A 851 -14.33 -16.59 -37.11
N LEU A 852 -14.61 -17.66 -36.37
CA LEU A 852 -15.20 -17.61 -35.03
C LEU A 852 -14.13 -17.89 -33.98
N TYR A 853 -13.98 -16.97 -33.04
CA TYR A 853 -13.12 -17.09 -31.87
C TYR A 853 -13.95 -17.13 -30.59
N THR A 854 -13.45 -17.84 -29.58
CA THR A 854 -14.06 -17.91 -28.25
C THR A 854 -13.03 -17.54 -27.19
N LEU A 855 -13.53 -17.00 -26.08
CA LEU A 855 -12.74 -16.61 -24.92
C LEU A 855 -13.53 -16.95 -23.65
N GLU A 856 -12.96 -17.78 -22.79
CA GLU A 856 -13.58 -18.20 -21.54
C GLU A 856 -12.80 -17.63 -20.34
N GLN A 857 -13.45 -16.86 -19.47
CA GLN A 857 -12.81 -16.25 -18.28
C GLN A 857 -13.81 -16.16 -17.11
N LYS A 858 -13.40 -16.59 -15.91
CA LYS A 858 -14.13 -16.41 -14.63
C LYS A 858 -15.65 -16.70 -14.74
N SER A 859 -16.01 -17.85 -15.32
CA SER A 859 -17.40 -18.31 -15.56
C SER A 859 -18.18 -17.57 -16.67
N MET A 860 -17.50 -16.92 -17.60
CA MET A 860 -18.12 -16.14 -18.67
C MET A 860 -17.53 -16.48 -20.04
N LEU A 861 -18.41 -16.79 -20.99
CA LEU A 861 -18.05 -17.06 -22.38
C LEU A 861 -18.23 -15.79 -23.22
N SER A 862 -17.20 -15.41 -23.96
CA SER A 862 -17.24 -14.36 -24.98
C SER A 862 -16.89 -14.97 -26.33
N PHE A 863 -17.49 -14.44 -27.40
CA PHE A 863 -17.16 -14.85 -28.76
C PHE A 863 -16.92 -13.64 -29.65
N ARG A 864 -16.06 -13.84 -30.65
CA ARG A 864 -15.72 -12.87 -31.68
C ARG A 864 -15.88 -13.51 -33.05
N VAL A 865 -16.60 -12.86 -33.94
CA VAL A 865 -16.73 -13.29 -35.34
C VAL A 865 -16.10 -12.26 -36.25
N GLU A 866 -15.22 -12.70 -37.15
CA GLU A 866 -14.52 -11.84 -38.11
C GLU A 866 -14.83 -12.24 -39.55
N ALA A 867 -15.04 -11.24 -40.40
CA ALA A 867 -15.20 -11.42 -41.85
C ALA A 867 -14.58 -10.24 -42.62
N GLU A 868 -13.89 -10.54 -43.71
CA GLU A 868 -13.38 -9.52 -44.65
C GLU A 868 -14.41 -9.26 -45.76
N VAL A 869 -14.74 -7.99 -45.98
CA VAL A 869 -15.77 -7.57 -46.94
C VAL A 869 -15.22 -6.49 -47.88
N ASP A 870 -15.56 -6.59 -49.16
CA ASP A 870 -15.17 -5.63 -50.20
C ASP A 870 -16.07 -4.36 -50.19
N VAL A 871 -16.03 -3.63 -49.07
CA VAL A 871 -16.76 -2.36 -48.84
C VAL A 871 -15.86 -1.41 -48.03
N PRO A 872 -15.80 -0.10 -48.35
CA PRO A 872 -15.07 0.87 -47.55
C PRO A 872 -15.57 0.94 -46.11
N ALA A 873 -14.66 1.09 -45.14
CA ALA A 873 -14.98 1.01 -43.70
C ALA A 873 -16.04 2.04 -43.27
N HIS A 874 -15.98 3.27 -43.79
CA HIS A 874 -16.98 4.31 -43.49
C HIS A 874 -18.40 3.91 -43.93
N ARG A 875 -18.52 3.22 -45.07
CA ARG A 875 -19.81 2.80 -45.63
C ARG A 875 -20.38 1.62 -44.85
N ALA A 876 -19.53 0.64 -44.54
CA ALA A 876 -19.90 -0.47 -43.66
C ALA A 876 -20.37 0.05 -42.28
N PHE A 877 -19.69 1.06 -41.73
CA PHE A 877 -20.09 1.71 -40.49
C PHE A 877 -21.48 2.37 -40.58
N CYS A 878 -21.74 3.17 -41.62
CA CYS A 878 -23.05 3.81 -41.78
C CYS A 878 -24.20 2.79 -41.91
N LEU A 879 -23.97 1.67 -42.62
CA LEU A 879 -24.98 0.63 -42.82
C LEU A 879 -25.24 -0.18 -41.54
N LEU A 880 -24.18 -0.53 -40.79
CA LEU A 880 -24.29 -1.33 -39.56
C LEU A 880 -24.70 -0.52 -38.33
N ALA A 881 -24.42 0.79 -38.30
CA ALA A 881 -24.80 1.67 -37.18
C ALA A 881 -26.32 1.87 -37.08
N GLU A 882 -27.05 1.74 -38.18
CA GLU A 882 -28.51 1.81 -38.19
C GLU A 882 -29.11 0.41 -37.91
N LEU A 883 -29.44 0.14 -36.65
CA LEU A 883 -29.97 -1.16 -36.23
C LEU A 883 -31.31 -1.54 -36.89
N ARG A 884 -32.05 -0.58 -37.46
CA ARG A 884 -33.25 -0.86 -38.28
C ARG A 884 -32.95 -1.67 -39.52
N ASN A 885 -31.70 -1.64 -40.00
CA ASN A 885 -31.27 -2.44 -41.14
C ASN A 885 -30.96 -3.89 -40.75
N ARG A 886 -30.79 -4.19 -39.47
CA ARG A 886 -30.38 -5.51 -38.96
C ARG A 886 -31.30 -6.67 -39.39
N PRO A 887 -32.64 -6.55 -39.36
CA PRO A 887 -33.54 -7.62 -39.80
C PRO A 887 -33.40 -8.01 -41.28
N SER A 888 -32.82 -7.15 -42.11
CA SER A 888 -32.66 -7.44 -43.55
C SER A 888 -31.62 -8.52 -43.86
N TRP A 889 -30.76 -8.86 -42.88
CA TRP A 889 -29.69 -9.84 -43.04
C TRP A 889 -29.49 -10.75 -41.81
N ASP A 890 -30.04 -10.40 -40.65
CA ASP A 890 -30.02 -11.21 -39.44
C ASP A 890 -31.42 -11.70 -39.09
N THR A 891 -31.73 -12.94 -39.49
CA THR A 891 -33.07 -13.55 -39.31
C THR A 891 -33.48 -13.74 -37.85
N HIS A 892 -32.54 -13.65 -36.91
CA HIS A 892 -32.83 -13.71 -35.48
C HIS A 892 -33.46 -12.40 -34.96
N TYR A 893 -33.21 -11.27 -35.63
CA TYR A 893 -33.78 -9.96 -35.29
C TYR A 893 -35.09 -9.77 -36.05
N GLN A 894 -36.23 -9.98 -35.38
CA GLN A 894 -37.55 -9.85 -36.02
C GLN A 894 -37.97 -8.38 -36.19
N LYS A 895 -37.72 -7.55 -35.17
CA LYS A 895 -38.11 -6.13 -35.17
C LYS A 895 -37.07 -5.29 -34.44
N CYS A 896 -36.68 -4.16 -35.03
CA CYS A 896 -35.81 -3.14 -34.43
C CYS A 896 -36.51 -1.78 -34.51
N GLU A 897 -36.93 -1.22 -33.37
CA GLU A 897 -37.57 0.09 -33.28
C GLU A 897 -36.64 1.10 -32.61
N LEU A 898 -36.52 2.30 -33.18
CA LEU A 898 -35.80 3.40 -32.53
C LEU A 898 -36.73 4.05 -31.48
N ILE A 899 -36.35 3.99 -30.21
CA ILE A 899 -37.10 4.60 -29.10
C ILE A 899 -36.76 6.09 -29.02
N HIS A 900 -35.46 6.40 -28.93
CA HIS A 900 -34.99 7.76 -28.70
C HIS A 900 -33.61 7.97 -29.35
N ARG A 901 -33.44 9.10 -30.05
CA ARG A 901 -32.13 9.59 -30.48
C ARG A 901 -31.59 10.48 -29.38
N VAL A 902 -30.55 10.03 -28.69
CA VAL A 902 -30.05 10.71 -27.49
C VAL A 902 -29.11 11.85 -27.87
N ASP A 903 -28.13 11.57 -28.72
CA ASP A 903 -27.31 12.58 -29.39
C ASP A 903 -27.00 12.12 -30.84
N ASP A 904 -26.02 12.75 -31.49
CA ASP A 904 -25.64 12.37 -32.86
C ASP A 904 -24.97 10.98 -32.93
N ASP A 905 -24.42 10.51 -31.82
CA ASP A 905 -23.60 9.31 -31.69
C ASP A 905 -24.29 8.17 -30.91
N ASP A 906 -25.28 8.47 -30.07
CA ASP A 906 -25.91 7.54 -29.13
C ASP A 906 -27.42 7.44 -29.35
N PHE A 907 -27.91 6.20 -29.48
CA PHE A 907 -29.28 5.87 -29.86
C PHE A 907 -29.84 4.77 -28.97
N LEU A 908 -31.15 4.80 -28.72
CA LEU A 908 -31.85 3.82 -27.90
C LEU A 908 -32.83 3.02 -28.75
N TYR A 909 -32.65 1.70 -28.82
CA TYR A 909 -33.44 0.81 -29.66
C TYR A 909 -34.18 -0.25 -28.83
N ARG A 910 -35.39 -0.60 -29.26
CA ARG A 910 -36.10 -1.82 -28.84
C ARG A 910 -35.87 -2.89 -29.90
N VAL A 911 -35.30 -4.02 -29.52
CA VAL A 911 -35.05 -5.16 -30.41
C VAL A 911 -35.88 -6.33 -29.95
N VAL A 912 -36.57 -7.00 -30.88
CA VAL A 912 -37.40 -8.19 -30.61
C VAL A 912 -36.81 -9.41 -31.34
N THR A 913 -36.66 -10.51 -30.62
CA THR A 913 -36.09 -11.80 -31.06
C THR A 913 -36.97 -12.97 -30.61
N PRO A 914 -36.93 -14.13 -31.27
CA PRO A 914 -37.62 -15.34 -30.80
C PRO A 914 -36.95 -15.91 -29.53
N SER A 915 -37.72 -16.35 -28.53
CA SER A 915 -37.18 -16.97 -27.31
C SER A 915 -36.54 -18.34 -27.56
N VAL A 916 -35.42 -18.60 -26.86
CA VAL A 916 -34.59 -19.81 -26.99
C VAL A 916 -35.00 -20.91 -25.99
N GLN A 917 -36.01 -20.72 -25.13
CA GLN A 917 -36.50 -21.78 -24.22
C GLN A 917 -37.25 -22.89 -24.99
N ARG A 918 -36.50 -23.78 -25.64
CA ARG A 918 -36.92 -25.14 -25.96
C ARG A 918 -36.06 -26.12 -25.16
N GLY A 919 -36.63 -26.68 -24.09
CA GLY A 919 -36.15 -27.94 -23.50
C GLY A 919 -35.71 -27.87 -22.04
N GLY A 920 -36.67 -27.87 -21.11
CA GLY A 920 -36.49 -28.38 -19.75
C GLY A 920 -37.47 -29.53 -19.53
N VAL A 921 -36.96 -30.73 -19.29
CA VAL A 921 -37.72 -31.97 -19.07
C VAL A 921 -38.63 -31.84 -17.83
N GLY A 922 -39.93 -32.10 -17.99
CA GLY A 922 -40.83 -32.49 -16.89
C GLY A 922 -42.16 -31.75 -16.76
N SER A 923 -43.17 -32.12 -17.57
CA SER A 923 -44.59 -32.29 -17.16
C SER A 923 -45.48 -32.49 -18.41
N PRO A 924 -46.23 -33.60 -18.56
CA PRO A 924 -47.10 -33.83 -19.70
C PRO A 924 -48.54 -33.40 -19.39
N THR A 925 -48.82 -32.11 -19.25
CA THR A 925 -50.20 -31.60 -19.27
C THR A 925 -50.28 -30.13 -19.72
N SER A 926 -50.16 -29.88 -21.02
CA SER A 926 -50.87 -28.77 -21.67
C SER A 926 -50.77 -28.88 -23.20
N THR A 927 -51.89 -29.27 -23.82
CA THR A 927 -52.18 -29.03 -25.23
C THR A 927 -52.63 -27.58 -25.40
N SER A 928 -51.70 -26.68 -25.69
CA SER A 928 -51.97 -25.44 -26.43
C SER A 928 -50.87 -25.24 -27.48
N GLN A 929 -51.29 -25.05 -28.72
CA GLN A 929 -50.42 -24.79 -29.85
C GLN A 929 -49.61 -23.52 -29.58
N GLY A 930 -48.29 -23.60 -29.79
CA GLY A 930 -47.34 -22.63 -29.27
C GLY A 930 -47.33 -21.29 -30.00
N GLU A 931 -47.79 -20.24 -29.31
CA GLU A 931 -47.20 -18.92 -29.46
C GLU A 931 -45.87 -18.92 -28.70
N GLY A 932 -44.76 -18.93 -29.43
CA GLY A 932 -43.43 -18.83 -28.82
C GLY A 932 -43.33 -17.50 -28.08
N LEU A 933 -43.02 -17.54 -26.78
CA LEU A 933 -42.71 -16.34 -26.01
C LEU A 933 -41.71 -15.48 -26.82
N LEU A 934 -42.04 -14.22 -27.06
CA LEU A 934 -41.10 -13.30 -27.69
C LEU A 934 -40.12 -12.80 -26.62
N GLN A 935 -38.87 -12.57 -27.01
CA GLN A 935 -37.87 -11.94 -26.17
C GLN A 935 -37.57 -10.54 -26.73
N ASP A 936 -37.41 -9.54 -25.86
CA ASP A 936 -36.99 -8.22 -26.32
C ASP A 936 -35.90 -7.59 -25.45
N PHE A 937 -35.16 -6.67 -26.07
CA PHE A 937 -34.00 -6.00 -25.52
C PHE A 937 -34.15 -4.49 -25.71
N ILE A 938 -33.75 -3.72 -24.70
CA ILE A 938 -33.63 -2.26 -24.79
C ILE A 938 -32.14 -1.94 -24.87
N LEU A 939 -31.65 -1.62 -26.06
CA LEU A 939 -30.23 -1.47 -26.34
C LEU A 939 -29.84 -0.01 -26.52
N LEU A 940 -28.85 0.44 -25.74
CA LEU A 940 -28.09 1.64 -26.00
C LEU A 940 -27.02 1.33 -27.06
N ALA A 941 -27.13 1.96 -28.22
CA ALA A 941 -26.20 1.87 -29.33
C ALA A 941 -25.35 3.14 -29.40
N CYS A 942 -24.06 3.02 -29.10
CA CYS A 942 -23.08 4.10 -29.14
C CYS A 942 -22.15 3.91 -30.34
N LYS A 943 -22.21 4.82 -31.31
CA LYS A 943 -21.37 4.78 -32.52
C LYS A 943 -20.22 5.77 -32.39
N ARG A 944 -19.03 5.37 -32.84
CA ARG A 944 -17.81 6.20 -32.83
C ARG A 944 -17.06 6.06 -34.15
N LYS A 945 -16.74 7.21 -34.72
CA LYS A 945 -15.82 7.33 -35.85
C LYS A 945 -14.38 7.19 -35.37
N PRO A 946 -13.44 6.74 -36.22
CA PRO A 946 -12.05 6.60 -35.87
C PRO A 946 -11.42 7.96 -35.54
N CYS A 947 -10.46 7.92 -34.63
CA CYS A 947 -9.85 9.08 -34.01
C CYS A 947 -8.51 9.46 -34.67
N GLY A 948 -7.95 8.55 -35.49
CA GLY A 948 -6.71 8.68 -36.24
C GLY A 948 -6.58 7.54 -37.25
N SER A 949 -5.52 7.56 -38.06
CA SER A 949 -5.22 6.49 -39.03
C SER A 949 -4.93 5.17 -38.30
N GLY A 950 -5.74 4.14 -38.55
CA GLY A 950 -5.60 2.80 -37.94
C GLY A 950 -6.53 2.51 -36.76
N ASP A 951 -7.29 3.50 -36.25
CA ASP A 951 -8.37 3.21 -35.30
C ASP A 951 -9.58 2.60 -36.05
N PRO A 952 -10.29 1.61 -35.47
CA PRO A 952 -11.51 1.11 -36.08
C PRO A 952 -12.70 2.04 -35.81
N TYR A 953 -13.70 2.00 -36.70
CA TYR A 953 -15.04 2.46 -36.35
C TYR A 953 -15.63 1.53 -35.31
N VAL A 954 -16.32 2.07 -34.31
CA VAL A 954 -16.88 1.28 -33.20
C VAL A 954 -18.38 1.49 -33.11
N ILE A 955 -19.13 0.40 -32.96
CA ILE A 955 -20.56 0.41 -32.67
C ILE A 955 -20.76 -0.46 -31.42
N ALA A 956 -20.94 0.16 -30.26
CA ALA A 956 -21.10 -0.53 -28.98
C ALA A 956 -22.58 -0.63 -28.57
N LEU A 957 -22.99 -1.83 -28.15
CA LEU A 957 -24.35 -2.19 -27.77
C LEU A 957 -24.37 -2.71 -26.33
N ARG A 958 -25.30 -2.19 -25.53
CA ARG A 958 -25.55 -2.64 -24.16
C ARG A 958 -27.02 -2.50 -23.79
N SER A 959 -27.54 -3.44 -22.99
CA SER A 959 -28.88 -3.33 -22.41
C SER A 959 -28.98 -2.28 -21.31
N VAL A 960 -30.03 -1.46 -21.36
CA VAL A 960 -30.41 -0.49 -20.33
C VAL A 960 -31.87 -0.68 -19.93
N SER A 961 -32.24 -0.38 -18.69
CA SER A 961 -33.64 -0.49 -18.23
C SER A 961 -34.34 0.86 -18.33
N LEU A 962 -35.49 0.90 -19.02
CA LEU A 962 -36.34 2.08 -19.18
C LEU A 962 -37.66 1.90 -18.43
N PRO A 963 -38.02 2.80 -17.49
CA PRO A 963 -39.32 2.76 -16.83
C PRO A 963 -40.52 2.87 -17.78
N THR A 964 -40.34 3.51 -18.94
CA THR A 964 -41.38 3.68 -19.97
C THR A 964 -41.66 2.40 -20.77
N TYR A 965 -40.81 1.38 -20.66
CA TYR A 965 -40.95 0.09 -21.34
C TYR A 965 -40.74 -1.05 -20.32
N PRO A 966 -41.68 -1.27 -19.38
CA PRO A 966 -41.57 -2.34 -18.39
C PRO A 966 -41.70 -3.73 -19.04
N PRO A 967 -41.15 -4.78 -18.42
CA PRO A 967 -41.39 -6.16 -18.86
C PRO A 967 -42.88 -6.51 -18.72
N THR A 968 -43.45 -7.16 -19.73
CA THR A 968 -44.85 -7.62 -19.78
C THR A 968 -44.88 -9.15 -19.72
N GLU A 969 -45.97 -9.75 -19.20
CA GLU A 969 -46.06 -11.21 -19.00
C GLU A 969 -45.90 -12.03 -20.31
N GLU A 970 -46.22 -11.44 -21.45
CA GLU A 970 -46.13 -12.07 -22.78
C GLU A 970 -44.73 -11.97 -23.43
N ILE A 971 -43.82 -11.14 -22.89
CA ILE A 971 -42.51 -10.85 -23.49
C ILE A 971 -41.40 -10.92 -22.45
N ASN A 972 -40.45 -11.84 -22.61
CA ASN A 972 -39.30 -11.96 -21.73
C ASN A 972 -38.24 -10.87 -22.03
N ARG A 973 -37.77 -10.13 -21.02
CA ARG A 973 -36.75 -9.08 -21.20
C ARG A 973 -35.36 -9.69 -21.16
N GLY A 974 -34.67 -9.70 -22.30
CA GLY A 974 -33.28 -10.16 -22.37
C GLY A 974 -32.25 -9.09 -21.99
N GLU A 975 -31.06 -9.53 -21.58
CA GLU A 975 -29.96 -8.65 -21.18
C GLU A 975 -28.66 -8.91 -21.98
N VAL A 976 -28.10 -7.83 -22.54
CA VAL A 976 -26.82 -7.80 -23.28
C VAL A 976 -25.83 -6.95 -22.50
N LEU A 977 -24.76 -7.56 -22.02
CA LEU A 977 -23.77 -6.90 -21.17
C LEU A 977 -22.80 -6.01 -21.96
N CYS A 978 -22.26 -6.57 -23.05
CA CYS A 978 -21.40 -5.87 -23.98
C CYS A 978 -21.40 -6.64 -25.30
N ALA A 979 -21.86 -5.99 -26.36
CA ALA A 979 -21.78 -6.49 -27.72
C ALA A 979 -21.47 -5.35 -28.69
N GLY A 980 -21.07 -5.65 -29.91
CA GLY A 980 -20.89 -4.60 -30.91
C GLY A 980 -19.91 -4.94 -32.02
N PHE A 981 -19.67 -3.96 -32.89
CA PHE A 981 -18.81 -4.08 -34.06
C PHE A 981 -17.58 -3.19 -33.94
N THR A 982 -16.44 -3.72 -34.39
CA THR A 982 -15.29 -2.92 -34.81
C THR A 982 -15.07 -3.11 -36.31
N ILE A 983 -14.89 -2.01 -37.05
CA ILE A 983 -14.71 -2.04 -38.49
C ILE A 983 -13.38 -1.36 -38.81
N LEU A 984 -12.44 -2.12 -39.34
CA LEU A 984 -11.10 -1.65 -39.70
C LEU A 984 -10.96 -1.61 -41.22
N GLU A 985 -10.40 -0.53 -41.74
CA GLU A 985 -10.05 -0.45 -43.15
C GLU A 985 -8.76 -1.23 -43.43
N THR A 986 -8.81 -2.10 -44.44
CA THR A 986 -7.69 -2.93 -44.89
C THR A 986 -7.23 -2.49 -46.29
N LYS A 987 -6.21 -3.14 -46.85
CA LYS A 987 -5.68 -2.77 -48.18
C LYS A 987 -6.77 -2.96 -49.26
N ASN A 988 -6.79 -2.08 -50.27
CA ASN A 988 -7.70 -2.10 -51.44
C ASN A 988 -9.19 -1.76 -51.17
N ASN A 989 -9.52 -0.80 -50.29
CA ASN A 989 -10.91 -0.43 -49.95
C ASN A 989 -11.76 -1.59 -49.39
N MET A 990 -11.11 -2.64 -48.88
CA MET A 990 -11.74 -3.73 -48.15
C MET A 990 -11.81 -3.38 -46.66
N SER A 991 -12.79 -3.91 -45.94
CA SER A 991 -12.91 -3.74 -44.49
C SER A 991 -12.96 -5.08 -43.77
N LEU A 992 -12.26 -5.14 -42.63
CA LEU A 992 -12.39 -6.24 -41.67
C LEU A 992 -13.47 -5.88 -40.67
N ILE A 993 -14.51 -6.70 -40.59
CA ILE A 993 -15.63 -6.53 -39.68
C ILE A 993 -15.50 -7.58 -38.58
N SER A 994 -15.32 -7.10 -37.35
CA SER A 994 -15.26 -7.96 -36.17
C SER A 994 -16.46 -7.66 -35.26
N TYR A 995 -17.28 -8.65 -34.99
CA TYR A 995 -18.36 -8.57 -34.01
C TYR A 995 -17.95 -9.25 -32.72
N TYR A 996 -18.21 -8.59 -31.60
CA TYR A 996 -17.93 -9.11 -30.27
C TYR A 996 -19.23 -9.22 -29.50
N ASN A 997 -19.36 -10.28 -28.72
CA ASN A 997 -20.46 -10.41 -27.79
C ASN A 997 -20.03 -11.24 -26.58
N GLN A 998 -20.37 -10.74 -25.40
CA GLN A 998 -20.22 -11.43 -24.14
C GLN A 998 -21.53 -12.14 -23.80
N ALA A 999 -21.48 -13.48 -23.87
CA ALA A 999 -22.65 -14.33 -23.78
C ALA A 999 -23.36 -14.17 -22.43
N SER A 1000 -24.66 -13.88 -22.49
CA SER A 1000 -25.57 -14.01 -21.35
C SER A 1000 -26.08 -15.46 -21.26
N PRO A 1001 -26.52 -15.92 -20.07
CA PRO A 1001 -27.03 -17.29 -19.88
C PRO A 1001 -28.13 -17.70 -20.86
N GLU A 1002 -28.90 -16.75 -21.37
CA GLU A 1002 -30.01 -16.95 -22.31
C GLU A 1002 -29.52 -17.25 -23.73
N VAL A 1003 -28.38 -16.69 -24.14
CA VAL A 1003 -27.80 -16.85 -25.47
C VAL A 1003 -26.74 -17.96 -25.48
N LEU A 1004 -26.26 -18.39 -24.31
CA LEU A 1004 -25.29 -19.48 -24.15
C LEU A 1004 -25.68 -20.78 -24.88
N PRO A 1005 -26.93 -21.30 -24.82
CA PRO A 1005 -27.30 -22.52 -25.53
C PRO A 1005 -27.11 -22.39 -27.04
N TYR A 1006 -27.56 -21.27 -27.61
CA TYR A 1006 -27.42 -20.97 -29.04
C TYR A 1006 -25.93 -20.92 -29.45
N ILE A 1007 -25.11 -20.25 -28.64
CA ILE A 1007 -23.66 -20.15 -28.86
C ILE A 1007 -22.96 -21.51 -28.74
N SER A 1008 -23.33 -22.30 -27.74
CA SER A 1008 -22.73 -23.62 -27.51
C SER A 1008 -22.98 -24.60 -28.67
N THR A 1009 -24.16 -24.53 -29.32
CA THR A 1009 -24.48 -25.38 -30.47
C THR A 1009 -23.64 -25.08 -31.71
N ASP A 1010 -23.38 -23.79 -31.99
CA ASP A 1010 -22.52 -23.37 -33.09
C ASP A 1010 -21.03 -23.66 -32.77
N ILE A 1011 -20.58 -23.47 -31.52
CA ILE A 1011 -19.21 -23.84 -31.09
C ILE A 1011 -18.98 -25.36 -31.21
N ALA A 1012 -19.95 -26.17 -30.83
CA ALA A 1012 -19.89 -27.63 -30.96
C ALA A 1012 -19.98 -28.12 -32.42
N GLY A 1013 -20.17 -27.21 -33.40
CA GLY A 1013 -20.31 -27.54 -34.81
C GLY A 1013 -21.64 -28.21 -35.18
N LEU A 1014 -22.61 -28.20 -34.26
CA LEU A 1014 -23.94 -28.80 -34.42
C LEU A 1014 -24.92 -27.89 -35.18
N SER A 1015 -24.55 -26.61 -35.37
CA SER A 1015 -25.28 -25.62 -36.15
C SER A 1015 -24.28 -24.74 -36.94
N SER A 1016 -24.76 -24.00 -37.93
CA SER A 1016 -23.98 -23.03 -38.73
C SER A 1016 -24.64 -21.65 -38.76
N SER A 1017 -25.37 -21.30 -37.70
CA SER A 1017 -26.24 -20.13 -37.71
C SER A 1017 -25.48 -18.81 -37.69
N PHE A 1018 -24.45 -18.65 -36.85
CA PHE A 1018 -23.58 -17.47 -36.89
C PHE A 1018 -22.90 -17.31 -38.24
N TYR A 1019 -22.39 -18.40 -38.80
CA TYR A 1019 -21.72 -18.39 -40.10
C TYR A 1019 -22.68 -17.89 -41.20
N ASN A 1020 -23.89 -18.45 -41.29
CA ASN A 1020 -24.91 -18.03 -42.27
C ASN A 1020 -25.33 -16.55 -42.09
N THR A 1021 -25.47 -16.09 -40.85
CA THR A 1021 -25.80 -14.69 -40.55
C THR A 1021 -24.68 -13.72 -40.97
N PHE A 1022 -23.40 -14.06 -40.72
CA PHE A 1022 -22.27 -13.21 -41.13
C PHE A 1022 -22.02 -13.23 -42.65
N CYS A 1023 -22.29 -14.35 -43.32
CA CYS A 1023 -22.32 -14.39 -44.79
C CYS A 1023 -23.44 -13.50 -45.35
N SER A 1024 -24.63 -13.56 -44.76
CA SER A 1024 -25.76 -12.71 -45.15
C SER A 1024 -25.44 -11.22 -44.91
N CYS A 1025 -24.78 -10.91 -43.79
CA CYS A 1025 -24.26 -9.56 -43.50
C CYS A 1025 -23.27 -9.09 -44.59
N SER A 1026 -22.30 -9.93 -44.93
CA SER A 1026 -21.28 -9.62 -45.94
C SER A 1026 -21.92 -9.38 -47.32
N GLN A 1027 -22.88 -10.23 -47.72
CA GLN A 1027 -23.65 -10.05 -48.95
C GLN A 1027 -24.48 -8.75 -48.94
N TYR A 1028 -25.13 -8.44 -47.82
CA TYR A 1028 -25.88 -7.19 -47.66
C TYR A 1028 -24.98 -5.96 -47.83
N LEU A 1029 -23.79 -5.98 -47.23
CA LEU A 1029 -22.84 -4.88 -47.34
C LEU A 1029 -22.32 -4.74 -48.77
N THR A 1030 -21.91 -5.83 -49.42
CA THR A 1030 -21.44 -5.80 -50.83
C THR A 1030 -22.55 -5.32 -51.78
N LYS A 1031 -23.80 -5.73 -51.56
CA LYS A 1031 -24.96 -5.27 -52.35
C LYS A 1031 -25.19 -3.76 -52.22
N ASN A 1032 -24.92 -3.16 -51.06
CA ASN A 1032 -25.15 -1.75 -50.75
C ASN A 1032 -23.89 -0.87 -50.84
N ARG A 1033 -22.86 -1.35 -51.56
CA ARG A 1033 -21.58 -0.67 -51.75
C ARG A 1033 -21.69 0.69 -52.47
N MET A 1034 -22.57 0.78 -53.47
CA MET A 1034 -22.64 1.89 -54.44
C MET A 1034 -23.98 2.65 -54.38
N GLN A 1035 -24.32 3.23 -53.23
CA GLN A 1035 -25.40 4.21 -53.16
C GLN A 1035 -24.76 5.60 -53.11
N LEU A 1036 -24.79 6.29 -54.26
CA LEU A 1036 -24.32 7.68 -54.43
C LEU A 1036 -25.02 8.58 -53.41
N ALA A 1037 -24.24 9.33 -52.65
CA ALA A 1037 -24.72 10.45 -51.85
C ALA A 1037 -25.20 11.55 -52.81
N SER A 1038 -26.50 11.63 -53.05
CA SER A 1038 -27.12 12.90 -53.39
C SER A 1038 -27.44 13.61 -52.08
N GLU A 1039 -27.01 14.87 -51.99
CA GLU A 1039 -27.37 15.91 -51.02
C GLU A 1039 -26.35 16.21 -49.89
N HIS A 1040 -25.61 17.29 -50.16
CA HIS A 1040 -24.89 18.21 -49.28
C HIS A 1040 -23.48 17.85 -48.77
N GLU A 1041 -22.51 17.90 -49.70
CA GLU A 1041 -21.25 18.62 -49.49
C GLU A 1041 -21.34 19.97 -50.23
N THR A 1042 -21.47 21.06 -49.48
CA THR A 1042 -21.01 22.39 -49.86
C THR A 1042 -20.24 22.93 -48.67
N ASP A 1043 -18.92 22.75 -48.68
CA ASP A 1043 -18.01 23.89 -48.77
C ASP A 1043 -16.56 23.37 -48.71
N GLN A 1044 -15.91 23.42 -49.87
CA GLN A 1044 -14.45 23.36 -50.01
C GLN A 1044 -13.86 24.74 -49.75
N ASP A 1045 -12.71 24.70 -49.11
CA ASP A 1045 -11.74 25.76 -48.92
C ASP A 1045 -11.54 26.66 -50.14
N THR A 1046 -11.58 27.99 -49.92
CA THR A 1046 -10.73 28.93 -50.67
C THR A 1046 -10.22 30.06 -49.78
N ASN A 1047 -8.92 30.31 -49.92
CA ASN A 1047 -8.19 31.57 -49.75
C ASN A 1047 -7.68 32.03 -48.37
N THR A 1048 -6.35 31.91 -48.26
CA THR A 1048 -5.40 32.96 -47.87
C THR A 1048 -5.94 34.39 -48.01
N ASP A 1049 -5.99 35.14 -46.90
CA ASP A 1049 -5.23 36.38 -46.68
C ASP A 1049 -5.61 37.02 -45.34
N SER A 1050 -4.59 37.43 -44.59
CA SER A 1050 -4.74 38.37 -43.46
C SER A 1050 -5.18 39.75 -43.97
N PRO A 1051 -5.97 40.52 -43.19
CA PRO A 1051 -5.33 41.63 -42.47
C PRO A 1051 -5.92 41.99 -41.08
N SER A 1052 -5.02 42.67 -40.34
CA SER A 1052 -5.12 43.59 -39.21
C SER A 1052 -6.46 44.15 -38.67
N CYS A 1053 -6.44 44.41 -37.36
CA CYS A 1053 -6.99 45.56 -36.60
C CYS A 1053 -8.31 46.21 -37.05
N ALA A 1054 -9.30 46.26 -36.15
CA ALA A 1054 -9.66 47.46 -35.37
C ALA A 1054 -11.11 47.41 -34.82
N SER A 1055 -11.24 47.85 -33.56
CA SER A 1055 -12.29 48.73 -33.01
C SER A 1055 -13.80 48.46 -33.20
N VAL A 1056 -14.47 48.37 -32.04
CA VAL A 1056 -15.55 49.27 -31.56
C VAL A 1056 -17.01 49.08 -32.05
N ASP A 1057 -17.88 49.11 -31.03
CA ASP A 1057 -19.30 49.50 -30.93
C ASP A 1057 -20.47 48.58 -31.34
N ASP A 1058 -21.24 48.23 -30.29
CA ASP A 1058 -22.65 48.58 -30.05
C ASP A 1058 -23.63 48.61 -31.23
N SER A 1059 -24.69 47.78 -31.15
CA SER A 1059 -26.08 48.27 -31.05
C SER A 1059 -27.13 47.14 -30.96
N LEU A 1060 -27.78 47.09 -29.80
CA LEU A 1060 -29.24 47.24 -29.58
C LEU A 1060 -30.27 46.42 -30.41
N VAL A 1061 -31.07 45.66 -29.63
CA VAL A 1061 -32.54 45.82 -29.45
C VAL A 1061 -33.53 44.97 -30.28
N VAL A 1062 -34.18 44.07 -29.52
CA VAL A 1062 -35.64 43.83 -29.34
C VAL A 1062 -36.47 43.34 -30.54
N ALA A 1063 -37.11 42.17 -30.35
CA ALA A 1063 -38.57 42.07 -30.45
C ALA A 1063 -39.12 40.87 -29.66
N ILE A 1064 -40.16 41.18 -28.89
CA ILE A 1064 -40.96 40.38 -27.97
C ILE A 1064 -42.08 39.65 -28.74
N SER A 1065 -42.57 38.54 -28.15
CA SER A 1065 -43.98 38.07 -28.07
C SER A 1065 -44.10 36.58 -28.47
N SER A 1066 -44.33 35.67 -27.52
CA SER A 1066 -45.53 35.39 -26.71
C SER A 1066 -46.57 34.52 -27.44
N THR A 1067 -46.84 33.34 -26.87
CA THR A 1067 -48.15 32.70 -26.63
C THR A 1067 -47.88 31.27 -26.12
N LYS A 1068 -47.95 31.04 -24.80
CA LYS A 1068 -49.10 30.44 -24.09
C LYS A 1068 -49.51 29.06 -24.65
N LEU A 1069 -49.01 28.00 -24.02
CA LEU A 1069 -49.75 27.19 -23.04
C LEU A 1069 -48.78 26.35 -22.21
#